data_AF-A0A955WNX3-F1
#
_entry.id   AF-A0A955WNX3-F1
#
_cell.length_a   1.000
_cell.length_b   1.000
_cell.length_c   1.000
_cell.angle_alpha   90.00
_cell.angle_beta   90.00
_cell.angle_gamma   90.00
#
_symmetry.space_group_name_H-M   'P 1'
#
loop_
_entity.id
_entity.type
_entity.pdbx_description
1 polymer ?
#
loop_
_entity_poly.entity_id
_entity_poly.type
_entity_poly.pdbx_seq_one_letter_code
_entity_poly.pdbx_strand_id
1 'polypeptide(L)'
;NTVRRGTHLAVTSAGADFFIQEREFLAGLLFDVDPDGWVRLDLPPLEIGDNLFGVGLRDLRVGFDLRAVDIDLTFLDGPPRIRVLLDDARLSLAQGVVWVAVGGDGACRLGDGVNAGQPGSYFLRADIVIDLMPSVDAEGRFQLTVDVQTPTVNDLNVELLFDGALPECADLGIDLECRIACGASDLTGDILELLYGFFSDQLNALLTPFIERVVNDTIGSLTDKPIAIEGAVHPRVLADLLPLPQDSHALAFRIAPSPEGFSLRVGGDAGDGFGLTLDVGLDTIDHPCAAPIAGQPPIFDVGPTPVLTGYDHQGDVYHLGLALPAATLNRALWTIWRAGALCLAIDSDQIQELLGQRIRTDTLGLFLPGLDALANGSRPMMIAIDPRWTEADFPLVALRAVQDDAGVPQTGLAVNLPHMGIDLYAYIEERWTRVFRAEADLAVDIVVQAAADDSLLLALQPPQIGDFHPVYDELTPADDIPGLLETVLDLAVNTLLQDGLRFDLGLDGLLQTLTGFPYDARVSGLRTDGEADDHLSVLVSLDRVPPGAALRASADTFATVQRAAWGEAVLAVGSDVTDARYQWQIDGGPWRPLIAADDGLLTISDPSLRIPGEHRIGLRAVAVGDHRSLDPTPARLVVDIPQPLRQKADAPTHEPAPAPRTPVAEGCTAMPGARLLPWGLLLVLLPFFVARRRVRR
;
A
#
# COMPACT_ATOMS: atom_id res chain seq x y z
N ASN A 1 11.15 -6.92 -18.08
CA ASN A 1 10.60 -8.28 -17.84
C ASN A 1 9.37 -8.17 -16.94
N THR A 2 8.24 -8.80 -17.28
CA THR A 2 6.96 -8.57 -16.59
C THR A 2 6.39 -9.88 -16.06
N VAL A 3 6.01 -9.91 -14.77
CA VAL A 3 5.15 -10.95 -14.20
C VAL A 3 3.73 -10.60 -14.63
N ARG A 4 3.21 -11.35 -15.60
CA ARG A 4 1.84 -11.15 -16.10
C ARG A 4 0.85 -11.71 -15.09
N ARG A 5 -0.24 -10.98 -14.88
CA ARG A 5 -1.30 -11.29 -13.90
C ARG A 5 -0.73 -11.46 -12.50
N GLY A 6 0.23 -10.60 -12.15
CA GLY A 6 0.94 -10.67 -10.89
C GLY A 6 -0.01 -10.34 -9.74
N THR A 7 -0.36 -9.08 -9.57
CA THR A 7 -1.05 -8.64 -8.35
C THR A 7 -2.54 -8.48 -8.59
N HIS A 8 -3.37 -8.86 -7.61
CA HIS A 8 -4.82 -8.76 -7.72
C HIS A 8 -5.36 -7.90 -6.59
N LEU A 9 -6.15 -6.89 -6.93
CA LEU A 9 -6.93 -6.09 -6.00
C LEU A 9 -8.40 -6.44 -6.21
N ALA A 10 -9.19 -6.58 -5.16
CA ALA A 10 -10.62 -6.80 -5.27
C ALA A 10 -11.40 -5.96 -4.26
N VAL A 11 -12.50 -5.37 -4.71
CA VAL A 11 -13.61 -4.95 -3.86
C VAL A 11 -14.51 -6.17 -3.69
N THR A 12 -14.73 -6.60 -2.46
CA THR A 12 -15.55 -7.79 -2.18
C THR A 12 -17.03 -7.43 -2.23
N SER A 13 -17.92 -8.43 -2.16
CA SER A 13 -19.36 -8.18 -2.03
C SER A 13 -19.67 -7.33 -0.81
N ALA A 14 -19.08 -7.65 0.33
CA ALA A 14 -19.23 -6.85 1.54
C ALA A 14 -18.69 -5.43 1.35
N GLY A 15 -17.59 -5.27 0.59
CA GLY A 15 -17.11 -3.98 0.13
C GLY A 15 -18.15 -3.21 -0.68
N ALA A 16 -18.78 -3.86 -1.65
CA ALA A 16 -19.83 -3.26 -2.46
C ALA A 16 -21.06 -2.91 -1.62
N ASP A 17 -21.54 -3.82 -0.78
CA ASP A 17 -22.65 -3.59 0.15
C ASP A 17 -22.37 -2.41 1.08
N PHE A 18 -21.12 -2.27 1.56
CA PHE A 18 -20.69 -1.12 2.35
C PHE A 18 -20.80 0.18 1.54
N PHE A 19 -20.33 0.20 0.28
CA PHE A 19 -20.46 1.37 -0.57
C PHE A 19 -21.92 1.70 -0.91
N ILE A 20 -22.78 0.69 -1.07
CA ILE A 20 -24.24 0.86 -1.27
C ILE A 20 -24.90 1.47 -0.04
N GLN A 21 -24.62 0.91 1.14
CA GLN A 21 -25.17 1.41 2.42
C GLN A 21 -24.74 2.86 2.67
N GLU A 22 -23.53 3.22 2.27
CA GLU A 22 -23.03 4.59 2.28
C GLU A 22 -23.44 5.35 1.01
N ARG A 23 -24.72 5.29 0.62
CA ARG A 23 -25.29 5.99 -0.56
C ARG A 23 -24.86 7.45 -0.73
N GLU A 24 -24.67 8.18 0.37
CA GLU A 24 -24.18 9.57 0.33
C GLU A 24 -22.75 9.67 -0.23
N PHE A 25 -21.92 8.64 0.00
CA PHE A 25 -20.59 8.50 -0.58
C PHE A 25 -20.68 8.31 -2.10
N LEU A 26 -21.48 7.36 -2.59
CA LEU A 26 -21.63 7.13 -4.03
C LEU A 26 -22.24 8.35 -4.73
N ALA A 27 -23.25 8.95 -4.11
CA ALA A 27 -23.89 10.18 -4.58
C ALA A 27 -22.90 11.33 -4.70
N GLY A 28 -22.12 11.62 -3.64
CA GLY A 28 -21.12 12.70 -3.65
C GLY A 28 -19.92 12.43 -4.56
N LEU A 29 -19.61 11.16 -4.85
CA LEU A 29 -18.54 10.79 -5.77
C LEU A 29 -18.97 10.86 -7.24
N LEU A 30 -20.23 10.54 -7.54
CA LEU A 30 -20.78 10.55 -8.89
C LEU A 30 -21.39 11.90 -9.29
N PHE A 31 -21.73 12.75 -8.33
CA PHE A 31 -22.43 14.00 -8.59
C PHE A 31 -21.91 15.15 -7.73
N ASP A 32 -21.92 16.38 -8.28
CA ASP A 32 -21.70 17.60 -7.50
C ASP A 32 -22.98 17.93 -6.72
N VAL A 33 -23.11 17.30 -5.55
CA VAL A 33 -24.27 17.42 -4.68
C VAL A 33 -24.15 18.69 -3.84
N ASP A 34 -25.15 19.56 -3.92
CA ASP A 34 -25.21 20.74 -3.07
C ASP A 34 -25.45 20.37 -1.58
N PRO A 35 -25.26 21.31 -0.63
CA PRO A 35 -25.46 21.04 0.80
C PRO A 35 -26.88 20.56 1.17
N ASP A 36 -27.86 20.76 0.29
CA ASP A 36 -29.25 20.36 0.50
C ASP A 36 -29.53 18.94 -0.03
N GLY A 37 -28.54 18.28 -0.64
CA GLY A 37 -28.63 16.93 -1.19
C GLY A 37 -29.06 16.88 -2.66
N TRP A 38 -29.00 18.01 -3.37
CA TRP A 38 -29.48 18.11 -4.75
C TRP A 38 -28.34 18.25 -5.76
N VAL A 39 -28.46 17.52 -6.86
CA VAL A 39 -27.64 17.76 -8.06
C VAL A 39 -28.43 18.68 -8.98
N ARG A 40 -27.95 19.91 -9.19
CA ARG A 40 -28.64 20.91 -10.01
C ARG A 40 -28.05 20.95 -11.41
N LEU A 41 -28.91 20.87 -12.43
CA LEU A 41 -28.51 20.99 -13.83
C LEU A 41 -29.39 21.98 -14.60
N ASP A 42 -28.73 22.85 -15.37
CA ASP A 42 -29.37 23.79 -16.30
C ASP A 42 -29.60 23.10 -17.66
N LEU A 43 -30.86 22.98 -18.10
CA LEU A 43 -31.21 22.46 -19.42
C LEU A 43 -31.34 23.59 -20.44
N PRO A 44 -30.91 23.38 -21.70
CA PRO A 44 -31.08 24.37 -22.75
C PRO A 44 -32.58 24.59 -23.04
N PRO A 45 -32.96 25.77 -23.54
CA PRO A 45 -34.35 26.03 -23.92
C PRO A 45 -34.80 25.06 -25.02
N LEU A 46 -36.04 24.59 -24.92
CA LEU A 46 -36.68 23.63 -25.84
C LEU A 46 -37.92 24.29 -26.45
N GLU A 47 -38.10 24.17 -27.75
CA GLU A 47 -39.32 24.62 -28.44
C GLU A 47 -40.13 23.39 -28.90
N ILE A 48 -41.41 23.38 -28.58
CA ILE A 48 -42.36 22.28 -28.81
C ILE A 48 -43.52 22.82 -29.65
N GLY A 49 -43.65 22.34 -30.89
CA GLY A 49 -44.78 22.66 -31.77
C GLY A 49 -44.37 23.36 -33.08
N ASP A 50 -45.35 23.47 -33.99
CA ASP A 50 -45.21 24.17 -35.26
C ASP A 50 -45.46 25.68 -35.09
N ASN A 51 -44.99 26.51 -36.04
CA ASN A 51 -45.03 27.99 -36.05
C ASN A 51 -46.37 28.68 -35.69
N LEU A 52 -47.48 27.94 -35.56
CA LEU A 52 -48.81 28.47 -35.23
C LEU A 52 -49.15 28.35 -33.73
N PHE A 53 -48.55 27.40 -33.01
CA PHE A 53 -48.75 27.17 -31.57
C PHE A 53 -47.42 26.68 -30.98
N GLY A 54 -46.55 27.63 -30.65
CA GLY A 54 -45.27 27.31 -30.01
C GLY A 54 -45.45 27.24 -28.50
N VAL A 55 -45.15 26.08 -27.92
CA VAL A 55 -44.94 25.93 -26.48
C VAL A 55 -43.45 25.76 -26.29
N GLY A 56 -42.79 26.63 -25.54
CA GLY A 56 -41.37 26.47 -25.26
C GLY A 56 -41.08 26.40 -23.78
N LEU A 57 -40.02 25.68 -23.44
CA LEU A 57 -39.44 25.58 -22.10
C LEU A 57 -38.15 26.39 -22.09
N ARG A 58 -37.97 27.26 -21.10
CA ARG A 58 -36.69 27.95 -20.85
C ARG A 58 -36.35 27.96 -19.37
N ASP A 59 -35.07 28.19 -19.07
CA ASP A 59 -34.54 28.27 -17.71
C ASP A 59 -34.87 27.04 -16.85
N LEU A 60 -34.94 25.88 -17.50
CA LEU A 60 -35.30 24.63 -16.86
C LEU A 60 -34.12 24.13 -16.02
N ARG A 61 -34.25 24.22 -14.70
CA ARG A 61 -33.30 23.67 -13.74
C ARG A 61 -33.89 22.44 -13.08
N VAL A 62 -33.22 21.31 -13.28
CA VAL A 62 -33.64 20.03 -12.70
C VAL A 62 -32.72 19.69 -11.54
N GLY A 63 -33.34 19.37 -10.39
CA GLY A 63 -32.68 18.84 -9.22
C GLY A 63 -32.91 17.33 -9.10
N PHE A 64 -31.88 16.54 -8.79
CA PHE A 64 -32.05 15.13 -8.39
C PHE A 64 -31.96 15.00 -6.87
N ASP A 65 -32.99 14.44 -6.20
CA ASP A 65 -32.93 14.14 -4.76
C ASP A 65 -32.31 12.76 -4.53
N LEU A 66 -30.99 12.72 -4.33
CA LEU A 66 -30.27 11.47 -4.13
C LEU A 66 -30.57 10.79 -2.80
N ARG A 67 -31.26 11.46 -1.85
CA ARG A 67 -31.66 10.84 -0.57
C ARG A 67 -32.85 9.91 -0.72
N ALA A 68 -33.64 10.13 -1.77
CA ALA A 68 -34.84 9.35 -2.10
C ALA A 68 -34.57 8.20 -3.07
N VAL A 69 -33.39 8.18 -3.70
CA VAL A 69 -32.98 7.14 -4.64
C VAL A 69 -32.51 5.91 -3.87
N ASP A 70 -33.06 4.75 -4.20
CA ASP A 70 -32.45 3.47 -3.84
C ASP A 70 -31.38 3.14 -4.87
N ILE A 71 -30.15 2.89 -4.42
CA ILE A 71 -29.02 2.58 -5.30
C ILE A 71 -28.68 1.11 -5.11
N ASP A 72 -28.96 0.28 -6.11
CA ASP A 72 -28.49 -1.11 -6.12
C ASP A 72 -27.31 -1.26 -7.11
N LEU A 73 -26.29 -1.99 -6.68
CA LEU A 73 -25.11 -2.30 -7.50
C LEU A 73 -25.10 -3.80 -7.81
N THR A 74 -25.44 -4.14 -9.04
CA THR A 74 -25.33 -5.53 -9.51
C THR A 74 -24.08 -5.72 -10.35
N PHE A 75 -23.29 -6.72 -9.97
CA PHE A 75 -22.17 -7.23 -10.74
C PHE A 75 -22.68 -8.33 -11.69
N LEU A 76 -22.46 -8.16 -12.99
CA LEU A 76 -23.03 -9.07 -13.99
C LEU A 76 -21.93 -9.77 -14.79
N ASP A 77 -22.11 -11.07 -15.04
CA ASP A 77 -21.24 -11.88 -15.90
C ASP A 77 -21.16 -11.32 -17.34
N GLY A 78 -19.98 -11.48 -17.95
CA GLY A 78 -19.64 -10.94 -19.28
C GLY A 78 -18.41 -10.03 -19.22
N PRO A 79 -18.24 -9.07 -20.15
CA PRO A 79 -17.34 -7.95 -19.85
C PRO A 79 -17.77 -7.33 -18.51
N PRO A 80 -16.84 -7.07 -17.59
CA PRO A 80 -17.17 -6.61 -16.25
C PRO A 80 -18.00 -5.33 -16.35
N ARG A 81 -19.19 -5.36 -15.75
CA ARG A 81 -20.10 -4.23 -15.70
C ARG A 81 -20.67 -4.07 -14.30
N ILE A 82 -20.80 -2.83 -13.88
CA ILE A 82 -21.41 -2.39 -12.64
C ILE A 82 -22.75 -1.77 -13.03
N ARG A 83 -23.85 -2.45 -12.71
CA ARG A 83 -25.18 -1.91 -12.94
C ARG A 83 -25.59 -1.08 -11.74
N VAL A 84 -25.84 0.20 -11.95
CA VAL A 84 -26.42 1.12 -10.98
C VAL A 84 -27.91 1.22 -11.28
N LEU A 85 -28.74 0.74 -10.35
CA LEU A 85 -30.19 0.92 -10.38
C LEU A 85 -30.51 2.13 -9.51
N LEU A 86 -31.19 3.12 -10.06
CA LEU A 86 -31.72 4.27 -9.32
C LEU A 86 -33.24 4.13 -9.30
N ASP A 87 -33.77 3.52 -8.25
CA ASP A 87 -35.22 3.31 -8.11
C ASP A 87 -35.89 4.54 -7.48
N ASP A 88 -37.11 4.84 -7.93
CA ASP A 88 -37.90 5.99 -7.47
C ASP A 88 -37.16 7.33 -7.59
N ALA A 89 -36.27 7.49 -8.57
CA ALA A 89 -35.47 8.69 -8.71
C ALA A 89 -36.37 9.92 -8.90
N ARG A 90 -36.26 10.87 -7.97
CA ARG A 90 -37.10 12.07 -7.93
C ARG A 90 -36.37 13.24 -8.51
N LEU A 91 -36.96 13.81 -9.55
CA LEU A 91 -36.50 15.04 -10.16
C LEU A 91 -37.43 16.17 -9.75
N SER A 92 -36.86 17.29 -9.31
CA SER A 92 -37.58 18.54 -8.98
C SER A 92 -37.24 19.64 -9.98
N LEU A 93 -38.18 20.56 -10.16
CA LEU A 93 -37.98 21.78 -10.93
C LEU A 93 -37.54 22.87 -9.97
N ALA A 94 -36.23 23.15 -9.96
CA ALA A 94 -35.72 24.30 -9.24
C ALA A 94 -36.19 25.61 -9.91
N GLN A 95 -36.21 25.64 -11.24
CA GLN A 95 -36.73 26.73 -12.08
C GLN A 95 -37.20 26.16 -13.43
N GLY A 96 -38.10 26.87 -14.09
CA GLY A 96 -38.56 26.52 -15.43
C GLY A 96 -39.69 27.44 -15.85
N VAL A 97 -39.70 27.86 -17.10
CA VAL A 97 -40.75 28.72 -17.66
C VAL A 97 -41.29 28.04 -18.91
N VAL A 98 -42.59 27.75 -18.91
CA VAL A 98 -43.33 27.39 -20.11
C VAL A 98 -43.85 28.68 -20.71
N TRP A 99 -43.47 29.00 -21.94
CA TRP A 99 -44.08 30.07 -22.70
C TRP A 99 -44.99 29.49 -23.79
N VAL A 100 -46.06 30.22 -24.11
CA VAL A 100 -47.13 29.80 -25.02
C VAL A 100 -47.41 30.96 -25.96
N ALA A 101 -47.14 30.77 -27.26
CA ALA A 101 -47.46 31.75 -28.29
C ALA A 101 -48.79 31.40 -28.96
N VAL A 102 -49.88 31.98 -28.46
CA VAL A 102 -51.23 31.83 -29.04
C VAL A 102 -51.89 33.20 -29.18
N GLY A 103 -51.42 33.99 -30.16
CA GLY A 103 -51.92 35.35 -30.39
C GLY A 103 -51.50 36.39 -29.35
N GLY A 104 -50.61 36.01 -28.42
CA GLY A 104 -49.93 36.81 -27.40
C GLY A 104 -48.87 35.94 -26.70
N ASP A 105 -47.91 36.56 -26.00
CA ASP A 105 -46.81 35.88 -25.31
C ASP A 105 -47.23 35.60 -23.86
N GLY A 106 -47.79 34.42 -23.59
CA GLY A 106 -48.09 33.98 -22.22
C GLY A 106 -46.94 33.16 -21.65
N ALA A 107 -46.64 33.31 -20.36
CA ALA A 107 -45.69 32.43 -19.68
C ALA A 107 -46.17 31.97 -18.29
N CYS A 108 -45.85 30.73 -17.97
CA CYS A 108 -46.12 30.10 -16.69
C CYS A 108 -44.82 29.56 -16.11
N ARG A 109 -44.62 29.77 -14.82
CA ARG A 109 -43.53 29.10 -14.11
C ARG A 109 -43.92 27.64 -13.91
N LEU A 110 -42.99 26.73 -14.12
CA LEU A 110 -43.18 25.34 -13.75
C LEU A 110 -42.95 25.16 -12.24
N GLY A 111 -43.81 24.36 -11.62
CA GLY A 111 -43.67 23.89 -10.26
C GLY A 111 -43.77 22.38 -10.17
N ASP A 112 -43.25 21.84 -9.06
CA ASP A 112 -43.46 20.45 -8.67
C ASP A 112 -44.92 20.29 -8.21
N GLY A 113 -45.75 19.54 -8.94
CA GLY A 113 -47.20 19.59 -8.78
C GLY A 113 -47.79 18.92 -7.53
N VAL A 114 -46.97 18.26 -6.71
CA VAL A 114 -47.40 17.70 -5.42
C VAL A 114 -46.58 18.32 -4.29
N ASN A 115 -47.26 19.03 -3.38
CA ASN A 115 -46.66 19.71 -2.23
C ASN A 115 -45.54 20.71 -2.60
N ALA A 116 -45.72 21.49 -3.66
CA ALA A 116 -44.78 22.52 -4.09
C ALA A 116 -44.20 23.32 -2.91
N GLY A 117 -42.87 23.28 -2.75
CA GLY A 117 -42.16 23.96 -1.66
C GLY A 117 -42.08 23.19 -0.33
N GLN A 118 -42.51 21.92 -0.27
CA GLN A 118 -42.28 21.02 0.86
C GLN A 118 -41.23 19.95 0.52
N PRO A 119 -40.52 19.39 1.53
CA PRO A 119 -39.63 18.25 1.32
C PRO A 119 -40.36 17.08 0.65
N GLY A 120 -39.81 16.57 -0.45
CA GLY A 120 -40.39 15.46 -1.22
C GLY A 120 -41.29 15.88 -2.38
N SER A 121 -41.34 17.16 -2.76
CA SER A 121 -41.90 17.58 -4.05
C SER A 121 -41.04 17.05 -5.20
N TYR A 122 -41.70 16.58 -6.27
CA TYR A 122 -41.06 16.12 -7.50
C TYR A 122 -41.98 16.44 -8.67
N PHE A 123 -41.40 16.72 -9.83
CA PHE A 123 -42.15 16.78 -11.07
C PHE A 123 -42.08 15.47 -11.84
N LEU A 124 -41.06 14.65 -11.60
CA LEU A 124 -40.85 13.38 -12.29
C LEU A 124 -40.30 12.35 -11.33
N ARG A 125 -40.79 11.14 -11.47
CA ARG A 125 -40.34 9.95 -10.77
C ARG A 125 -40.03 8.89 -11.79
N ALA A 126 -38.81 8.38 -11.82
CA ALA A 126 -38.38 7.40 -12.81
C ALA A 126 -37.42 6.38 -12.21
N ASP A 127 -37.44 5.17 -12.77
CA ASP A 127 -36.39 4.18 -12.52
C ASP A 127 -35.35 4.31 -13.62
N ILE A 128 -34.09 4.46 -13.23
CA ILE A 128 -32.97 4.67 -14.15
C ILE A 128 -31.97 3.53 -13.96
N VAL A 129 -31.58 2.89 -15.06
CA VAL A 129 -30.57 1.83 -15.06
C VAL A 129 -29.35 2.32 -15.82
N ILE A 130 -28.20 2.34 -15.15
CA ILE A 130 -26.92 2.75 -15.71
C ILE A 130 -25.96 1.56 -15.64
N ASP A 131 -25.50 1.09 -16.79
CA ASP A 131 -24.47 0.06 -16.89
C ASP A 131 -23.10 0.75 -17.08
N LEU A 132 -22.22 0.62 -16.09
CA LEU A 132 -20.84 1.12 -16.13
C LEU A 132 -19.89 -0.03 -16.49
N MET A 133 -19.18 0.07 -17.60
CA MET A 133 -18.31 -0.98 -18.14
C MET A 133 -16.84 -0.56 -18.10
N PRO A 134 -16.13 -0.81 -16.97
CA PRO A 134 -14.71 -0.50 -16.86
C PRO A 134 -13.88 -1.41 -17.76
N SER A 135 -12.92 -0.82 -18.44
CA SER A 135 -12.00 -1.50 -19.34
C SER A 135 -10.63 -0.81 -19.33
N VAL A 136 -9.65 -1.47 -19.92
CA VAL A 136 -8.30 -0.95 -20.09
C VAL A 136 -7.98 -1.02 -21.57
N ASP A 137 -7.52 0.08 -22.16
CA ASP A 137 -7.12 0.09 -23.57
C ASP A 137 -5.76 -0.58 -23.79
N ALA A 138 -5.33 -0.67 -25.06
CA ALA A 138 -4.06 -1.30 -25.42
C ALA A 138 -2.84 -0.59 -24.82
N GLU A 139 -2.98 0.69 -24.47
CA GLU A 139 -1.97 1.53 -23.85
C GLU A 139 -1.97 1.44 -22.31
N GLY A 140 -2.91 0.70 -21.70
CA GLY A 140 -3.00 0.57 -20.25
C GLY A 140 -3.74 1.73 -19.56
N ARG A 141 -4.52 2.51 -20.30
CA ARG A 141 -5.32 3.61 -19.77
C ARG A 141 -6.70 3.12 -19.36
N PHE A 142 -7.22 3.69 -18.28
CA PHE A 142 -8.58 3.40 -17.83
C PHE A 142 -9.60 3.95 -18.84
N GLN A 143 -10.56 3.11 -19.20
CA GLN A 143 -11.70 3.50 -20.01
C GLN A 143 -12.97 3.05 -19.27
N LEU A 144 -13.89 3.97 -19.03
CA LEU A 144 -15.20 3.62 -18.47
C LEU A 144 -16.26 3.96 -19.51
N THR A 145 -16.88 2.93 -20.07
CA THR A 145 -18.03 3.10 -20.96
C THR A 145 -19.29 3.15 -20.12
N VAL A 146 -20.15 4.11 -20.39
CA VAL A 146 -21.44 4.29 -19.71
C VAL A 146 -22.53 3.96 -20.71
N ASP A 147 -23.42 3.04 -20.35
CA ASP A 147 -24.61 2.71 -21.12
C ASP A 147 -25.84 2.98 -20.25
N VAL A 148 -26.64 3.97 -20.63
CA VAL A 148 -27.84 4.36 -19.88
C VAL A 148 -29.04 3.74 -20.58
N GLN A 149 -29.70 2.79 -19.92
CA GLN A 149 -30.91 2.19 -20.47
C GLN A 149 -32.04 3.21 -20.47
N THR A 150 -33.03 3.00 -21.34
CA THR A 150 -34.22 3.87 -21.40
C THR A 150 -34.88 3.93 -20.02
N PRO A 151 -34.98 5.12 -19.39
CA PRO A 151 -35.55 5.24 -18.07
C PRO A 151 -37.05 4.90 -18.09
N THR A 152 -37.54 4.32 -17.01
CA THR A 152 -38.97 3.99 -16.85
C THR A 152 -39.64 5.08 -16.05
N VAL A 153 -40.46 5.91 -16.71
CA VAL A 153 -41.21 6.97 -16.03
C VAL A 153 -42.36 6.36 -15.23
N ASN A 154 -42.30 6.51 -13.91
CA ASN A 154 -43.28 5.99 -12.96
C ASN A 154 -44.37 7.00 -12.63
N ASP A 155 -44.02 8.28 -12.55
CA ASP A 155 -44.97 9.35 -12.27
C ASP A 155 -44.48 10.69 -12.82
N LEU A 156 -45.41 11.54 -13.26
CA LEU A 156 -45.15 12.87 -13.79
C LEU A 156 -46.16 13.87 -13.19
N ASN A 157 -45.66 14.80 -12.38
CA ASN A 157 -46.44 15.78 -11.64
C ASN A 157 -46.00 17.21 -11.99
N VAL A 158 -46.47 17.72 -13.13
CA VAL A 158 -46.17 19.09 -13.56
C VAL A 158 -47.30 20.03 -13.12
N GLU A 159 -46.95 21.12 -12.44
CA GLU A 159 -47.88 22.21 -12.14
C GLU A 159 -47.47 23.50 -12.86
N LEU A 160 -48.46 24.20 -13.43
CA LEU A 160 -48.27 25.52 -13.99
C LEU A 160 -48.61 26.56 -12.93
N LEU A 161 -47.60 27.29 -12.48
CA LEU A 161 -47.70 28.36 -11.50
C LEU A 161 -47.72 29.71 -12.22
N PHE A 162 -48.73 30.52 -11.92
CA PHE A 162 -48.76 31.90 -12.37
C PHE A 162 -47.65 32.71 -11.68
N ASP A 163 -46.82 33.38 -12.47
CA ASP A 163 -45.78 34.29 -11.99
C ASP A 163 -45.80 35.59 -12.80
N GLY A 164 -46.43 36.63 -12.25
CA GLY A 164 -46.52 37.95 -12.88
C GLY A 164 -45.18 38.70 -12.94
N ALA A 165 -44.10 38.17 -12.36
CA ALA A 165 -42.77 38.74 -12.50
C ALA A 165 -42.05 38.30 -13.79
N LEU A 166 -42.62 37.34 -14.55
CA LEU A 166 -42.04 36.90 -15.81
C LEU A 166 -42.10 38.04 -16.85
N PRO A 167 -41.02 38.27 -17.63
CA PRO A 167 -40.98 39.33 -18.64
C PRO A 167 -42.12 39.30 -19.66
N GLU A 168 -42.57 38.11 -20.03
CA GLU A 168 -43.68 37.86 -20.94
C GLU A 168 -45.04 38.29 -20.36
N CYS A 169 -45.15 38.44 -19.04
CA CYS A 169 -46.37 38.88 -18.39
C CYS A 169 -46.40 40.40 -18.17
N ALA A 170 -45.35 41.13 -18.53
CA ALA A 170 -45.13 42.52 -18.10
C ALA A 170 -45.54 43.60 -19.12
N ASP A 171 -45.98 43.22 -20.32
CA ASP A 171 -45.95 44.08 -21.50
C ASP A 171 -47.22 44.89 -21.81
N LEU A 172 -48.36 44.67 -21.12
CA LEU A 172 -49.62 45.41 -21.43
C LEU A 172 -50.45 45.91 -20.24
N GLY A 173 -49.94 45.86 -19.00
CA GLY A 173 -50.63 46.43 -17.82
C GLY A 173 -51.92 45.71 -17.43
N ILE A 174 -52.21 44.57 -18.06
CA ILE A 174 -53.23 43.62 -17.69
C ILE A 174 -52.57 42.24 -17.80
N ASP A 175 -52.29 41.57 -16.68
CA ASP A 175 -51.66 40.23 -16.64
C ASP A 175 -52.62 39.11 -17.15
N LEU A 176 -53.49 39.43 -18.11
CA LEU A 176 -54.62 38.61 -18.50
C LEU A 176 -54.16 37.39 -19.31
N GLU A 177 -53.17 37.56 -20.18
CA GLU A 177 -52.60 36.53 -21.03
C GLU A 177 -51.96 35.41 -20.19
N CYS A 178 -51.09 35.76 -19.24
CA CYS A 178 -50.50 34.78 -18.32
C CYS A 178 -51.51 34.17 -17.35
N ARG A 179 -52.49 34.95 -16.87
CA ARG A 179 -53.54 34.40 -15.99
C ARG A 179 -54.46 33.41 -16.72
N ILE A 180 -54.73 33.66 -18.01
CA ILE A 180 -55.47 32.74 -18.86
C ILE A 180 -54.62 31.50 -19.16
N ALA A 181 -53.35 31.69 -19.54
CA ALA A 181 -52.43 30.58 -19.86
C ALA A 181 -52.23 29.64 -18.67
N CYS A 182 -52.04 30.17 -17.45
CA CYS A 182 -51.74 29.36 -16.27
C CYS A 182 -52.98 28.98 -15.43
N GLY A 183 -54.18 29.50 -15.74
CA GLY A 183 -55.35 29.37 -14.86
C GLY A 183 -56.67 28.98 -15.54
N ALA A 184 -56.77 28.99 -16.88
CA ALA A 184 -57.96 28.54 -17.58
C ALA A 184 -57.93 27.01 -17.73
N SER A 185 -58.88 26.32 -17.09
CA SER A 185 -58.92 24.84 -16.99
C SER A 185 -58.74 24.10 -18.32
N ASP A 186 -59.30 24.64 -19.40
CA ASP A 186 -59.32 23.96 -20.69
C ASP A 186 -57.95 24.10 -21.41
N LEU A 187 -57.37 25.31 -21.41
CA LEU A 187 -56.04 25.55 -22.00
C LEU A 187 -54.92 24.90 -21.16
N THR A 188 -55.06 24.93 -19.83
CA THR A 188 -54.12 24.24 -18.94
C THR A 188 -54.16 22.73 -19.14
N GLY A 189 -55.33 22.14 -19.39
CA GLY A 189 -55.46 20.72 -19.74
C GLY A 189 -54.72 20.36 -21.02
N ASP A 190 -54.92 21.14 -22.09
CA ASP A 190 -54.25 20.91 -23.38
C ASP A 190 -52.73 21.10 -23.30
N ILE A 191 -52.26 22.12 -22.57
CA ILE A 191 -50.83 22.34 -22.33
C ILE A 191 -50.25 21.19 -21.50
N LEU A 192 -50.95 20.73 -20.47
CA LEU A 192 -50.49 19.61 -19.65
C LEU A 192 -50.48 18.30 -20.42
N GLU A 193 -51.45 18.03 -21.29
CA GLU A 193 -51.45 16.83 -22.14
C GLU A 193 -50.31 16.87 -23.16
N LEU A 194 -50.05 18.04 -23.77
CA LEU A 194 -48.93 18.26 -24.66
C LEU A 194 -47.59 18.09 -23.93
N LEU A 195 -47.44 18.70 -22.75
CA LEU A 195 -46.26 18.55 -21.91
C LEU A 195 -46.10 17.10 -21.44
N TYR A 196 -47.18 16.40 -21.10
CA TYR A 196 -47.14 15.00 -20.69
C TYR A 196 -46.67 14.11 -21.84
N GLY A 197 -47.24 14.26 -23.05
CA GLY A 197 -46.80 13.52 -24.23
C GLY A 197 -45.35 13.86 -24.62
N PHE A 198 -44.96 15.12 -24.51
CA PHE A 198 -43.57 15.53 -24.69
C PHE A 198 -42.66 14.89 -23.64
N PHE A 199 -43.02 14.96 -22.36
CA PHE A 199 -42.24 14.39 -21.27
C PHE A 199 -42.35 12.85 -21.20
N SER A 200 -43.26 12.18 -21.87
CA SER A 200 -43.20 10.71 -21.98
C SER A 200 -42.27 10.29 -23.11
N ASP A 201 -42.31 11.00 -24.24
CA ASP A 201 -41.64 10.57 -25.47
C ASP A 201 -40.23 11.17 -25.62
N GLN A 202 -40.09 12.47 -25.34
CA GLN A 202 -38.84 13.21 -25.47
C GLN A 202 -37.99 13.14 -24.22
N LEU A 203 -38.59 12.96 -23.04
CA LEU A 203 -37.81 12.86 -21.80
C LEU A 203 -36.87 11.66 -21.83
N ASN A 204 -37.28 10.52 -22.41
CA ASN A 204 -36.36 9.40 -22.61
C ASN A 204 -35.19 9.78 -23.53
N ALA A 205 -35.48 10.49 -24.63
CA ALA A 205 -34.47 10.98 -25.57
C ALA A 205 -33.57 12.09 -24.98
N LEU A 206 -34.04 12.81 -23.96
CA LEU A 206 -33.30 13.87 -23.27
C LEU A 206 -32.50 13.32 -22.08
N LEU A 207 -33.08 12.39 -21.30
CA LEU A 207 -32.50 11.83 -20.08
C LEU A 207 -31.29 10.95 -20.40
N THR A 208 -31.35 10.11 -21.44
CA THR A 208 -30.20 9.26 -21.80
C THR A 208 -28.92 10.08 -22.07
N PRO A 209 -28.88 11.01 -23.05
CA PRO A 209 -27.66 11.81 -23.31
C PRO A 209 -27.32 12.75 -22.15
N PHE A 210 -28.30 13.11 -21.33
CA PHE A 210 -28.08 13.89 -20.12
C PHE A 210 -27.35 13.09 -19.04
N ILE A 211 -27.84 11.90 -18.71
CA ILE A 211 -27.22 11.00 -17.73
C ILE A 211 -25.84 10.60 -18.26
N GLU A 212 -25.72 10.27 -19.55
CA GLU A 212 -24.41 10.03 -20.17
C GLU A 212 -23.47 11.23 -19.99
N ARG A 213 -23.93 12.47 -20.21
CA ARG A 213 -23.08 13.66 -19.99
C ARG A 213 -22.69 13.80 -18.52
N VAL A 214 -23.64 13.72 -17.58
CA VAL A 214 -23.35 13.87 -16.15
C VAL A 214 -22.35 12.81 -15.70
N VAL A 215 -22.60 11.56 -16.05
CA VAL A 215 -21.71 10.45 -15.73
C VAL A 215 -20.36 10.65 -16.43
N ASN A 216 -20.32 11.01 -17.71
CA ASN A 216 -19.07 11.26 -18.44
C ASN A 216 -18.30 12.51 -17.96
N ASP A 217 -18.96 13.53 -17.43
CA ASP A 217 -18.29 14.71 -16.89
C ASP A 217 -17.66 14.39 -15.53
N THR A 218 -18.37 13.64 -14.68
CA THR A 218 -17.83 13.17 -13.39
C THR A 218 -16.71 12.15 -13.59
N ILE A 219 -16.95 11.15 -14.45
CA ILE A 219 -16.06 10.03 -14.71
C ILE A 219 -14.98 10.37 -15.74
N GLY A 220 -15.18 11.36 -16.60
CA GLY A 220 -14.20 11.79 -17.60
C GLY A 220 -12.90 12.27 -16.95
N SER A 221 -12.97 12.65 -15.67
CA SER A 221 -11.79 12.89 -14.84
C SER A 221 -10.97 11.62 -14.55
N LEU A 222 -11.55 10.42 -14.63
CA LEU A 222 -10.92 9.10 -14.49
C LEU A 222 -10.56 8.49 -15.86
N THR A 223 -11.38 8.72 -16.88
CA THR A 223 -11.15 8.24 -18.25
C THR A 223 -9.86 8.83 -18.82
N ASP A 224 -9.14 8.05 -19.64
CA ASP A 224 -7.84 8.40 -20.25
C ASP A 224 -6.68 8.64 -19.27
N LYS A 225 -6.89 8.47 -17.95
CA LYS A 225 -5.78 8.49 -17.01
C LYS A 225 -4.95 7.19 -17.13
N PRO A 226 -3.61 7.30 -17.22
CA PRO A 226 -2.77 6.12 -17.14
C PRO A 226 -2.91 5.52 -15.74
N ILE A 227 -3.43 4.30 -15.65
CA ILE A 227 -3.34 3.52 -14.40
C ILE A 227 -1.92 2.95 -14.25
N ALA A 228 -1.19 2.83 -15.37
CA ALA A 228 0.17 2.39 -15.36
C ALA A 228 1.09 3.39 -14.63
N ILE A 229 1.79 2.91 -13.61
CA ILE A 229 2.86 3.62 -12.92
C ILE A 229 4.16 2.96 -13.34
N GLU A 230 5.09 3.74 -13.91
CA GLU A 230 6.44 3.29 -14.21
C GLU A 230 7.46 4.26 -13.64
N GLY A 231 8.61 3.74 -13.23
CA GLY A 231 9.66 4.53 -12.62
C GLY A 231 10.91 3.74 -12.37
N ALA A 232 11.88 4.39 -11.73
CA ALA A 232 13.07 3.73 -11.23
C ALA A 232 13.38 4.24 -9.82
N VAL A 233 13.67 3.31 -8.91
CA VAL A 233 14.11 3.62 -7.56
C VAL A 233 15.63 3.57 -7.55
N HIS A 234 16.27 4.73 -7.41
CA HIS A 234 17.71 4.80 -7.28
C HIS A 234 18.11 4.34 -5.86
N PRO A 235 19.21 3.58 -5.71
CA PRO A 235 19.72 3.17 -4.40
C PRO A 235 19.95 4.28 -3.39
N ARG A 236 20.13 5.54 -3.82
CA ARG A 236 20.24 6.68 -2.91
C ARG A 236 18.92 7.01 -2.21
N VAL A 237 17.80 6.76 -2.86
CA VAL A 237 16.46 6.91 -2.24
C VAL A 237 16.22 5.78 -1.26
N LEU A 238 16.70 4.58 -1.59
CA LEU A 238 16.66 3.44 -0.69
C LEU A 238 17.71 3.52 0.42
N ALA A 239 18.82 4.25 0.22
CA ALA A 239 19.91 4.42 1.20
C ALA A 239 19.41 5.02 2.52
N ASP A 240 18.37 5.86 2.44
CA ASP A 240 17.70 6.44 3.60
C ASP A 240 16.86 5.41 4.38
N LEU A 241 16.53 4.26 3.77
CA LEU A 241 15.72 3.18 4.35
C LEU A 241 16.52 1.91 4.65
N LEU A 242 17.54 1.64 3.85
CA LEU A 242 18.40 0.46 3.84
C LEU A 242 19.80 0.93 3.45
N PRO A 243 20.88 0.63 4.19
CA PRO A 243 22.24 0.98 3.80
C PRO A 243 22.71 0.13 2.61
N LEU A 244 22.08 0.35 1.45
CA LEU A 244 22.41 -0.30 0.20
C LEU A 244 23.79 0.14 -0.29
N PRO A 245 24.51 -0.77 -0.97
CA PRO A 245 25.77 -0.42 -1.63
C PRO A 245 25.58 0.78 -2.56
N GLN A 246 26.42 1.82 -2.43
CA GLN A 246 26.26 3.05 -3.22
C GLN A 246 26.49 2.82 -4.73
N ASP A 247 27.15 1.72 -5.08
CA ASP A 247 27.42 1.25 -6.43
C ASP A 247 26.30 0.39 -7.03
N SER A 248 25.29 0.02 -6.23
CA SER A 248 24.13 -0.71 -6.76
C SER A 248 23.40 0.10 -7.84
N HIS A 249 22.70 -0.61 -8.72
CA HIS A 249 21.99 -0.02 -9.84
C HIS A 249 20.54 0.33 -9.48
N ALA A 250 19.95 1.24 -10.27
CA ALA A 250 18.55 1.62 -10.09
C ALA A 250 17.60 0.47 -10.42
N LEU A 251 16.61 0.27 -9.55
CA LEU A 251 15.55 -0.73 -9.74
C LEU A 251 14.42 -0.09 -10.56
N ALA A 252 14.30 -0.47 -11.83
CA ALA A 252 13.17 -0.05 -12.65
C ALA A 252 11.94 -0.88 -12.27
N PHE A 253 10.78 -0.22 -12.20
CA PHE A 253 9.50 -0.85 -11.93
C PHE A 253 8.42 -0.34 -12.88
N ARG A 254 7.43 -1.20 -13.14
CA ARG A 254 6.19 -0.88 -13.82
C ARG A 254 5.07 -1.67 -13.18
N ILE A 255 3.99 -0.99 -12.82
CA ILE A 255 2.74 -1.59 -12.37
C ILE A 255 1.68 -1.08 -13.33
N ALA A 256 1.00 -1.97 -14.03
CA ALA A 256 -0.03 -1.61 -15.00
C ALA A 256 -1.19 -2.59 -14.93
N PRO A 257 -2.43 -2.21 -15.24
CA PRO A 257 -3.49 -3.19 -15.39
C PRO A 257 -3.14 -4.23 -16.46
N SER A 258 -3.48 -5.48 -16.19
CA SER A 258 -3.44 -6.55 -17.19
C SER A 258 -4.40 -6.22 -18.35
N PRO A 259 -4.21 -6.77 -19.57
CA PRO A 259 -5.20 -6.68 -20.65
C PRO A 259 -6.58 -7.24 -20.26
N GLU A 260 -6.63 -8.18 -19.32
CA GLU A 260 -7.86 -8.70 -18.68
C GLU A 260 -8.15 -7.96 -17.36
N GLY A 261 -7.68 -6.72 -17.25
CA GLY A 261 -7.44 -6.01 -16.00
C GLY A 261 -8.63 -5.96 -15.07
N PHE A 262 -9.85 -5.92 -15.59
CA PHE A 262 -11.05 -6.01 -14.77
C PHE A 262 -11.68 -7.39 -14.89
N SER A 263 -11.96 -8.02 -13.75
CA SER A 263 -12.59 -9.33 -13.66
C SER A 263 -13.70 -9.28 -12.63
N LEU A 264 -14.87 -9.82 -12.98
CA LEU A 264 -15.86 -10.16 -11.97
C LEU A 264 -15.37 -11.40 -11.22
N ARG A 265 -15.39 -11.37 -9.89
CA ARG A 265 -15.04 -12.53 -9.09
C ARG A 265 -16.28 -13.04 -8.40
N VAL A 266 -16.84 -14.09 -8.97
CA VAL A 266 -18.00 -14.79 -8.42
C VAL A 266 -17.49 -15.80 -7.41
N GLY A 267 -17.60 -15.47 -6.12
CA GLY A 267 -17.21 -16.35 -5.00
C GLY A 267 -18.24 -17.45 -4.69
N GLY A 268 -19.28 -17.60 -5.51
CA GLY A 268 -20.47 -18.39 -5.20
C GLY A 268 -21.41 -17.61 -4.26
N ASP A 269 -22.26 -18.31 -3.51
CA ASP A 269 -23.26 -17.71 -2.59
C ASP A 269 -22.67 -16.77 -1.50
N ALA A 270 -21.34 -16.69 -1.39
CA ALA A 270 -20.62 -15.99 -0.33
C ALA A 270 -19.87 -14.73 -0.76
N GLY A 271 -19.93 -14.30 -2.03
CA GLY A 271 -19.51 -12.94 -2.37
C GLY A 271 -19.05 -12.72 -3.80
N ASP A 272 -19.86 -11.97 -4.55
CA ASP A 272 -19.48 -11.40 -5.84
C ASP A 272 -18.71 -10.09 -5.61
N GLY A 273 -17.52 -9.99 -6.21
CA GLY A 273 -16.66 -8.81 -6.10
C GLY A 273 -16.17 -8.29 -7.43
N PHE A 274 -15.66 -7.07 -7.42
CA PHE A 274 -15.00 -6.45 -8.55
C PHE A 274 -13.48 -6.50 -8.38
N GLY A 275 -12.80 -7.26 -9.25
CA GLY A 275 -11.35 -7.43 -9.21
C GLY A 275 -10.62 -6.61 -10.28
N LEU A 276 -9.53 -5.95 -9.88
CA LEU A 276 -8.49 -5.39 -10.75
C LEU A 276 -7.23 -6.25 -10.70
N THR A 277 -6.80 -6.78 -11.83
CA THR A 277 -5.54 -7.51 -11.99
C THR A 277 -4.47 -6.59 -12.58
N LEU A 278 -3.32 -6.52 -11.91
CA LEU A 278 -2.17 -5.71 -12.26
C LEU A 278 -0.99 -6.60 -12.67
N ASP A 279 -0.36 -6.26 -13.79
CA ASP A 279 0.93 -6.75 -14.22
C ASP A 279 2.03 -5.96 -13.50
N VAL A 280 2.99 -6.67 -12.91
CA VAL A 280 4.15 -6.06 -12.23
C VAL A 280 5.43 -6.43 -12.99
N GLY A 281 6.10 -5.43 -13.52
CA GLY A 281 7.41 -5.53 -14.14
C GLY A 281 8.48 -4.94 -13.23
N LEU A 282 9.57 -5.67 -13.05
CA LEU A 282 10.77 -5.19 -12.36
C LEU A 282 11.98 -5.53 -13.21
N ASP A 283 12.92 -4.61 -13.31
CA ASP A 283 14.16 -4.81 -14.06
C ASP A 283 15.31 -3.93 -13.56
N THR A 284 16.52 -4.30 -13.96
CA THR A 284 17.75 -3.57 -13.67
C THR A 284 18.83 -3.96 -14.68
N ILE A 285 19.89 -3.17 -14.74
CA ILE A 285 21.16 -3.59 -15.34
C ILE A 285 21.95 -4.46 -14.35
N ASP A 286 22.78 -5.36 -14.87
CA ASP A 286 23.58 -6.30 -14.05
C ASP A 286 24.74 -5.58 -13.39
N HIS A 287 24.83 -5.70 -12.07
CA HIS A 287 25.96 -5.24 -11.28
C HIS A 287 27.10 -6.26 -11.39
N PRO A 288 28.38 -5.84 -11.43
CA PRO A 288 29.52 -6.75 -11.53
C PRO A 288 29.63 -7.81 -10.43
N CYS A 289 28.98 -7.59 -9.28
CA CYS A 289 28.94 -8.56 -8.19
C CYS A 289 27.92 -9.69 -8.41
N ALA A 290 26.88 -9.46 -9.21
CA ALA A 290 25.94 -10.49 -9.61
C ALA A 290 26.59 -11.26 -10.77
N ALA A 291 26.78 -12.56 -10.61
CA ALA A 291 27.36 -13.38 -11.67
C ALA A 291 26.55 -13.18 -12.96
N PRO A 292 27.20 -12.85 -14.10
CA PRO A 292 26.47 -12.63 -15.34
C PRO A 292 25.80 -13.93 -15.75
N ILE A 293 24.48 -13.90 -15.84
CA ILE A 293 23.70 -15.07 -16.26
C ILE A 293 23.63 -15.06 -17.77
N ALA A 294 24.19 -16.10 -18.38
CA ALA A 294 24.10 -16.31 -19.81
C ALA A 294 22.71 -16.85 -20.17
N GLY A 295 21.67 -16.01 -20.13
CA GLY A 295 20.30 -16.50 -20.32
C GLY A 295 19.24 -15.41 -20.35
N GLN A 296 18.01 -15.84 -20.66
CA GLN A 296 16.82 -15.02 -20.41
C GLN A 296 16.55 -15.02 -18.90
N PRO A 297 15.99 -13.93 -18.34
CA PRO A 297 15.58 -13.93 -16.94
C PRO A 297 14.62 -15.09 -16.65
N PRO A 298 14.72 -15.73 -15.47
CA PRO A 298 13.87 -16.84 -15.11
C PRO A 298 12.40 -16.41 -15.18
N ILE A 299 11.57 -17.33 -15.63
CA ILE A 299 10.12 -17.19 -15.60
C ILE A 299 9.67 -17.72 -14.24
N PHE A 300 8.96 -16.88 -13.49
CA PHE A 300 8.36 -17.29 -12.23
C PHE A 300 6.88 -17.54 -12.48
N ASP A 301 6.44 -18.76 -12.23
CA ASP A 301 5.06 -19.17 -12.45
C ASP A 301 4.14 -18.51 -11.42
N VAL A 302 3.09 -17.87 -11.90
CA VAL A 302 2.00 -17.37 -11.06
C VAL A 302 0.99 -18.51 -10.95
N GLY A 303 0.75 -19.03 -9.75
CA GLY A 303 -0.31 -20.03 -9.56
C GLY A 303 -1.70 -19.40 -9.69
N PRO A 304 -2.76 -20.19 -9.49
CA PRO A 304 -4.12 -19.70 -9.62
C PRO A 304 -4.40 -18.59 -8.60
N THR A 305 -5.02 -17.49 -9.04
CA THR A 305 -5.35 -16.41 -8.11
C THR A 305 -6.31 -16.89 -7.04
N PRO A 306 -6.08 -16.55 -5.76
CA PRO A 306 -7.01 -16.90 -4.69
C PRO A 306 -8.38 -16.21 -4.84
N VAL A 307 -9.39 -16.85 -4.23
CA VAL A 307 -10.75 -16.30 -4.14
C VAL A 307 -10.81 -15.36 -2.93
N LEU A 308 -11.05 -14.08 -3.20
CA LEU A 308 -11.24 -13.05 -2.17
C LEU A 308 -12.74 -12.93 -1.86
N THR A 309 -13.19 -13.74 -0.89
CA THR A 309 -14.61 -13.94 -0.54
C THR A 309 -15.29 -12.78 0.18
N GLY A 310 -14.55 -11.82 0.75
CA GLY A 310 -15.09 -10.80 1.66
C GLY A 310 -15.19 -11.22 3.12
N TYR A 311 -14.80 -12.45 3.44
CA TYR A 311 -14.72 -12.96 4.82
C TYR A 311 -13.35 -13.58 5.05
N ASP A 312 -12.70 -13.22 6.16
CA ASP A 312 -11.44 -13.84 6.55
C ASP A 312 -11.65 -15.24 7.17
N HIS A 313 -10.58 -15.86 7.68
CA HIS A 313 -10.68 -17.20 8.30
C HIS A 313 -11.40 -17.22 9.65
N GLN A 314 -11.52 -16.08 10.31
CA GLN A 314 -12.25 -15.91 11.56
C GLN A 314 -13.74 -15.64 11.29
N GLY A 315 -14.10 -15.38 10.02
CA GLY A 315 -15.44 -15.05 9.58
C GLY A 315 -15.72 -13.54 9.66
N ASP A 316 -14.70 -12.72 9.93
CA ASP A 316 -14.85 -11.28 9.97
C ASP A 316 -14.86 -10.72 8.55
N VAL A 317 -15.66 -9.66 8.39
CA VAL A 317 -15.90 -9.02 7.10
C VAL A 317 -14.74 -8.12 6.71
N TYR A 318 -14.27 -8.26 5.48
CA TYR A 318 -13.37 -7.32 4.84
C TYR A 318 -13.93 -6.81 3.52
N HIS A 319 -13.58 -5.56 3.20
CA HIS A 319 -14.18 -4.80 2.11
C HIS A 319 -13.27 -4.78 0.87
N LEU A 320 -11.95 -4.77 1.07
CA LEU A 320 -10.94 -4.79 0.02
C LEU A 320 -9.95 -5.92 0.28
N GLY A 321 -9.59 -6.67 -0.75
CA GLY A 321 -8.55 -7.69 -0.68
C GLY A 321 -7.46 -7.43 -1.72
N LEU A 322 -6.20 -7.53 -1.33
CA LEU A 322 -5.04 -7.48 -2.22
C LEU A 322 -4.32 -8.83 -2.14
N ALA A 323 -4.08 -9.50 -3.25
CA ALA A 323 -3.29 -10.72 -3.33
C ALA A 323 -2.03 -10.50 -4.18
N LEU A 324 -0.87 -10.76 -3.59
CA LEU A 324 0.45 -10.60 -4.21
C LEU A 324 1.13 -11.98 -4.35
N PRO A 325 1.39 -12.48 -5.56
CA PRO A 325 1.96 -13.81 -5.75
C PRO A 325 3.43 -13.83 -5.39
N ALA A 326 3.90 -14.99 -4.94
CA ALA A 326 5.30 -15.31 -4.70
C ALA A 326 6.13 -15.06 -5.97
N ALA A 327 5.57 -15.25 -7.17
CA ALA A 327 6.23 -14.91 -8.43
C ALA A 327 6.66 -13.44 -8.54
N THR A 328 5.83 -12.50 -8.04
CA THR A 328 6.19 -11.08 -8.01
C THR A 328 7.31 -10.83 -6.99
N LEU A 329 7.27 -11.49 -5.83
CA LEU A 329 8.34 -11.40 -4.83
C LEU A 329 9.66 -12.00 -5.33
N ASN A 330 9.61 -13.14 -6.01
CA ASN A 330 10.75 -13.79 -6.65
C ASN A 330 11.35 -12.90 -7.75
N ARG A 331 10.50 -12.24 -8.55
CA ARG A 331 10.95 -11.24 -9.51
C ARG A 331 11.61 -10.04 -8.84
N ALA A 332 11.10 -9.58 -7.71
CA ALA A 332 11.69 -8.50 -6.93
C ALA A 332 13.08 -8.91 -6.40
N LEU A 333 13.19 -10.07 -5.74
CA LEU A 333 14.45 -10.61 -5.24
C LEU A 333 15.48 -10.77 -6.37
N TRP A 334 15.05 -11.28 -7.52
CA TRP A 334 15.90 -11.42 -8.71
C TRP A 334 16.45 -10.07 -9.17
N THR A 335 15.60 -9.04 -9.19
CA THR A 335 15.96 -7.70 -9.61
C THR A 335 16.90 -7.03 -8.59
N ILE A 336 16.63 -7.18 -7.30
CA ILE A 336 17.47 -6.67 -6.20
C ILE A 336 18.87 -7.28 -6.27
N TRP A 337 18.96 -8.60 -6.48
CA TRP A 337 20.23 -9.29 -6.65
C TRP A 337 21.01 -8.80 -7.86
N ARG A 338 20.38 -8.77 -9.05
CA ARG A 338 21.03 -8.27 -10.27
C ARG A 338 21.50 -6.83 -10.15
N ALA A 339 20.79 -6.00 -9.38
CA ALA A 339 21.19 -4.61 -9.14
C ALA A 339 22.41 -4.49 -8.22
N GLY A 340 22.88 -5.58 -7.63
CA GLY A 340 23.98 -5.60 -6.67
C GLY A 340 23.58 -5.11 -5.27
N ALA A 341 22.29 -4.96 -4.99
CA ALA A 341 21.82 -4.47 -3.71
C ALA A 341 22.07 -5.46 -2.55
N LEU A 342 22.32 -6.74 -2.86
CA LEU A 342 22.70 -7.77 -1.89
C LEU A 342 24.21 -7.91 -1.68
N CYS A 343 25.03 -7.13 -2.40
CA CYS A 343 26.48 -7.19 -2.34
C CYS A 343 27.01 -6.20 -1.32
N LEU A 344 26.99 -6.61 -0.06
CA LEU A 344 27.21 -5.72 1.07
C LEU A 344 28.67 -5.73 1.47
N ALA A 345 29.27 -4.56 1.65
CA ALA A 345 30.58 -4.42 2.28
C ALA A 345 30.49 -3.35 3.35
N ILE A 346 30.65 -3.74 4.61
CA ILE A 346 30.48 -2.86 5.76
C ILE A 346 31.78 -2.86 6.57
N ASP A 347 32.38 -1.68 6.73
CA ASP A 347 33.58 -1.49 7.55
C ASP A 347 33.28 -1.04 8.98
N SER A 348 34.30 -1.05 9.84
CA SER A 348 34.21 -0.62 11.24
C SER A 348 33.63 0.78 11.43
N ASP A 349 33.88 1.70 10.51
CA ASP A 349 33.46 3.09 10.64
C ASP A 349 31.96 3.22 10.31
N GLN A 350 31.50 2.50 9.29
CA GLN A 350 30.08 2.38 8.96
C GLN A 350 29.29 1.67 10.07
N ILE A 351 29.82 0.58 10.64
CA ILE A 351 29.22 -0.10 11.79
C ILE A 351 29.12 0.87 12.98
N GLN A 352 30.17 1.67 13.24
CA GLN A 352 30.15 2.66 14.32
C GLN A 352 29.11 3.76 14.08
N GLU A 353 28.96 4.24 12.85
CA GLU A 353 27.97 5.24 12.49
C GLU A 353 26.54 4.72 12.70
N LEU A 354 26.28 3.47 12.30
CA LEU A 354 24.95 2.88 12.33
C LEU A 354 24.57 2.38 13.74
N LEU A 355 25.47 1.69 14.43
CA LEU A 355 25.17 1.01 15.70
C LEU A 355 25.70 1.74 16.93
N GLY A 356 26.52 2.78 16.75
CA GLY A 356 27.24 3.43 17.85
C GLY A 356 28.36 2.56 18.46
N GLN A 357 28.53 1.33 18.00
CA GLN A 357 29.58 0.41 18.42
C GLN A 357 30.57 0.19 17.27
N ARG A 358 31.88 0.26 17.57
CA ARG A 358 32.92 0.02 16.57
C ARG A 358 33.44 -1.41 16.70
N ILE A 359 33.15 -2.27 15.73
CA ILE A 359 33.79 -3.60 15.67
C ILE A 359 35.22 -3.45 15.19
N ARG A 360 36.17 -4.01 15.93
CA ARG A 360 37.59 -4.04 15.60
C ARG A 360 38.14 -5.44 15.82
N THR A 361 39.38 -5.67 15.39
CA THR A 361 40.03 -6.99 15.52
C THR A 361 40.13 -7.50 16.96
N ASP A 362 40.19 -6.61 17.95
CA ASP A 362 40.17 -6.97 19.38
C ASP A 362 38.78 -7.39 19.87
N THR A 363 37.71 -6.80 19.34
CA THR A 363 36.32 -7.23 19.58
C THR A 363 36.12 -8.65 19.06
N LEU A 364 36.55 -8.91 17.82
CA LEU A 364 36.46 -10.24 17.23
C LEU A 364 37.46 -11.24 17.80
N GLY A 365 38.54 -10.78 18.43
CA GLY A 365 39.50 -11.63 19.12
C GLY A 365 38.90 -12.48 20.25
N LEU A 366 37.64 -12.23 20.63
CA LEU A 366 36.85 -13.10 21.49
C LEU A 366 36.46 -14.42 20.81
N PHE A 367 36.17 -14.38 19.51
CA PHE A 367 35.82 -15.54 18.68
C PHE A 367 37.04 -16.05 17.89
N LEU A 368 37.90 -15.13 17.44
CA LEU A 368 39.09 -15.39 16.64
C LEU A 368 40.39 -14.94 17.35
N PRO A 369 40.87 -15.62 18.40
CA PRO A 369 42.10 -15.22 19.11
C PRO A 369 43.32 -15.02 18.20
N GLY A 370 43.42 -15.76 17.09
CA GLY A 370 44.52 -15.61 16.12
C GLY A 370 44.55 -14.24 15.43
N LEU A 371 43.39 -13.58 15.28
CA LEU A 371 43.26 -12.31 14.59
C LEU A 371 43.94 -11.15 15.34
N ASP A 372 43.85 -11.14 16.67
CA ASP A 372 44.47 -10.10 17.51
C ASP A 372 46.01 -10.14 17.39
N ALA A 373 46.57 -11.35 17.34
CA ALA A 373 48.00 -11.56 17.12
C ALA A 373 48.43 -11.11 15.71
N LEU A 374 47.64 -11.40 14.69
CA LEU A 374 47.94 -11.04 13.30
C LEU A 374 47.83 -9.53 13.05
N ALA A 375 46.81 -8.87 13.62
CA ALA A 375 46.54 -7.45 13.44
C ALA A 375 47.51 -6.53 14.20
N ASN A 376 48.27 -7.10 15.15
CA ASN A 376 49.14 -6.38 16.09
C ASN A 376 48.38 -5.25 16.80
N GLY A 377 47.30 -5.64 17.47
CA GLY A 377 46.39 -4.78 18.22
C GLY A 377 45.07 -4.48 17.49
N SER A 378 44.35 -3.49 18.01
CA SER A 378 43.00 -3.12 17.55
C SER A 378 43.03 -2.39 16.21
N ARG A 379 42.59 -3.06 15.14
CA ARG A 379 42.54 -2.56 13.77
C ARG A 379 41.10 -2.50 13.25
N PRO A 380 40.80 -1.59 12.30
CA PRO A 380 39.58 -1.63 11.54
C PRO A 380 39.43 -2.96 10.79
N MET A 381 38.19 -3.33 10.57
CA MET A 381 37.77 -4.52 9.86
C MET A 381 36.69 -4.17 8.85
N MET A 382 36.49 -5.06 7.89
CA MET A 382 35.41 -4.97 6.93
C MET A 382 34.84 -6.38 6.70
N ILE A 383 33.52 -6.48 6.69
CA ILE A 383 32.80 -7.70 6.35
C ILE A 383 32.19 -7.47 4.98
N ALA A 384 32.45 -8.36 4.04
CA ALA A 384 31.80 -8.36 2.74
C ALA A 384 30.96 -9.63 2.58
N ILE A 385 29.73 -9.47 2.10
CA ILE A 385 28.76 -10.52 1.85
C ILE A 385 28.37 -10.42 0.37
N ASP A 386 28.55 -11.50 -0.38
CA ASP A 386 28.24 -11.58 -1.80
C ASP A 386 27.44 -12.85 -2.14
N PRO A 387 26.26 -12.74 -2.79
CA PRO A 387 25.54 -13.92 -3.27
C PRO A 387 26.24 -14.55 -4.47
N ARG A 388 26.51 -15.86 -4.42
CA ARG A 388 27.20 -16.61 -5.49
C ARG A 388 26.27 -17.51 -6.30
N TRP A 389 25.01 -17.11 -6.40
CA TRP A 389 24.00 -17.87 -7.12
C TRP A 389 24.29 -17.95 -8.60
N THR A 390 23.94 -19.10 -9.16
CA THR A 390 23.72 -19.32 -10.57
C THR A 390 22.22 -19.30 -10.87
N GLU A 391 21.85 -19.51 -12.14
CA GLU A 391 20.44 -19.63 -12.52
C GLU A 391 19.76 -20.85 -11.89
N ALA A 392 20.51 -21.93 -11.62
CA ALA A 392 19.96 -23.21 -11.16
C ALA A 392 19.62 -23.25 -9.67
N ASP A 393 20.27 -22.40 -8.87
CA ASP A 393 20.21 -22.32 -7.41
C ASP A 393 19.72 -20.93 -6.93
N PHE A 394 19.10 -20.15 -7.82
CA PHE A 394 18.53 -18.86 -7.44
C PHE A 394 17.46 -19.04 -6.35
N PRO A 395 17.55 -18.28 -5.23
CA PRO A 395 16.63 -18.43 -4.11
C PRO A 395 15.21 -18.02 -4.46
N LEU A 396 14.23 -18.78 -3.94
CA LEU A 396 12.82 -18.47 -4.06
C LEU A 396 12.25 -18.09 -2.69
N VAL A 397 11.37 -17.10 -2.69
CA VAL A 397 10.54 -16.71 -1.56
C VAL A 397 9.43 -17.75 -1.41
N ALA A 398 9.41 -18.42 -0.26
CA ALA A 398 8.31 -19.27 0.16
C ALA A 398 7.41 -18.47 1.11
N LEU A 399 6.12 -18.42 0.81
CA LEU A 399 5.16 -17.85 1.74
C LEU A 399 4.75 -18.94 2.73
N ARG A 400 4.53 -18.55 3.98
CA ARG A 400 4.07 -19.47 5.02
C ARG A 400 3.10 -18.78 5.96
N ALA A 401 2.07 -19.51 6.39
CA ALA A 401 1.27 -19.06 7.52
C ALA A 401 2.16 -18.94 8.77
N VAL A 402 1.99 -17.86 9.52
CA VAL A 402 2.60 -17.69 10.85
C VAL A 402 1.52 -17.97 11.87
N GLN A 403 1.86 -18.74 12.90
CA GLN A 403 0.93 -19.03 13.99
C GLN A 403 0.60 -17.72 14.72
N ASP A 404 -0.65 -17.28 14.61
CA ASP A 404 -1.12 -16.04 15.22
C ASP A 404 -1.70 -16.27 16.62
N ASP A 405 -0.80 -16.46 17.59
CA ASP A 405 -1.19 -16.57 19.01
C ASP A 405 -1.52 -15.20 19.65
N ALA A 406 -1.37 -14.12 18.88
CA ALA A 406 -1.58 -12.75 19.32
C ALA A 406 -2.87 -12.14 18.77
N GLY A 407 -3.57 -12.79 17.84
CA GLY A 407 -4.69 -12.17 17.11
C GLY A 407 -4.26 -10.90 16.35
N VAL A 408 -2.98 -10.81 15.99
CA VAL A 408 -2.42 -9.71 15.21
C VAL A 408 -2.30 -10.21 13.77
N PRO A 409 -2.94 -9.56 12.80
CA PRO A 409 -2.82 -9.94 11.40
C PRO A 409 -1.35 -10.07 11.01
N GLN A 410 -0.91 -11.30 10.70
CA GLN A 410 0.48 -11.60 10.36
C GLN A 410 0.64 -12.81 9.45
N THR A 411 1.72 -12.83 8.69
CA THR A 411 2.07 -13.90 7.76
C THR A 411 3.58 -13.92 7.53
N GLY A 412 4.12 -15.03 7.02
CA GLY A 412 5.54 -15.28 6.92
C GLY A 412 6.04 -15.33 5.49
N LEU A 413 7.26 -14.84 5.30
CA LEU A 413 8.09 -15.03 4.12
C LEU A 413 9.34 -15.76 4.60
N ALA A 414 9.63 -16.93 4.03
CA ALA A 414 10.88 -17.63 4.22
C ALA A 414 11.72 -17.51 2.96
N VAL A 415 12.97 -17.11 3.11
CA VAL A 415 13.93 -16.98 2.00
C VAL A 415 15.18 -17.76 2.36
N ASN A 416 15.45 -18.82 1.61
CA ASN A 416 16.68 -19.60 1.73
C ASN A 416 17.67 -19.07 0.68
N LEU A 417 18.75 -18.46 1.13
CA LEU A 417 19.80 -17.84 0.33
C LEU A 417 21.02 -18.79 0.32
N PRO A 418 21.14 -19.70 -0.66
CA PRO A 418 22.24 -20.66 -0.69
C PRO A 418 23.54 -19.98 -1.09
N HIS A 419 24.69 -20.60 -0.83
CA HIS A 419 25.98 -20.17 -1.41
C HIS A 419 26.32 -18.68 -1.18
N MET A 420 26.03 -18.15 0.01
CA MET A 420 26.39 -16.78 0.37
C MET A 420 27.88 -16.72 0.69
N GLY A 421 28.64 -16.01 -0.14
CA GLY A 421 30.04 -15.72 0.10
C GLY A 421 30.19 -14.71 1.23
N ILE A 422 31.02 -15.03 2.22
CA ILE A 422 31.33 -14.13 3.33
C ILE A 422 32.85 -13.98 3.42
N ASP A 423 33.31 -12.75 3.25
CA ASP A 423 34.71 -12.36 3.36
C ASP A 423 34.92 -11.45 4.56
N LEU A 424 35.93 -11.77 5.38
CA LEU A 424 36.38 -10.90 6.45
C LEU A 424 37.73 -10.29 6.06
N TYR A 425 37.83 -8.97 6.17
CA TYR A 425 39.04 -8.20 5.95
C TYR A 425 39.46 -7.49 7.24
N ALA A 426 40.77 -7.41 7.46
CA ALA A 426 41.36 -6.58 8.50
C ALA A 426 42.32 -5.58 7.86
N TYR A 427 42.41 -4.38 8.43
CA TYR A 427 43.33 -3.35 7.97
C TYR A 427 44.73 -3.58 8.56
N ILE A 428 45.56 -4.30 7.82
CA ILE A 428 46.89 -4.77 8.23
C ILE A 428 47.93 -4.14 7.30
N GLU A 429 49.00 -3.56 7.86
CA GLU A 429 50.07 -2.93 7.07
C GLU A 429 49.56 -1.92 6.03
N GLU A 430 48.61 -1.06 6.43
CA GLU A 430 48.02 0.00 5.60
C GLU A 430 47.16 -0.49 4.41
N ARG A 431 46.73 -1.76 4.43
CA ARG A 431 45.85 -2.32 3.39
C ARG A 431 44.79 -3.24 3.98
N TRP A 432 43.64 -3.30 3.30
CA TRP A 432 42.64 -4.33 3.54
C TRP A 432 43.20 -5.68 3.12
N THR A 433 43.42 -6.55 4.10
CA THR A 433 43.91 -7.91 3.90
C THR A 433 42.80 -8.86 4.29
N ARG A 434 42.43 -9.78 3.37
CA ARG A 434 41.44 -10.81 3.65
C ARG A 434 42.01 -11.78 4.68
N VAL A 435 41.35 -11.89 5.82
CA VAL A 435 41.77 -12.79 6.90
C VAL A 435 41.04 -14.13 6.84
N PHE A 436 39.80 -14.12 6.33
CA PHE A 436 38.95 -15.29 6.29
C PHE A 436 37.96 -15.21 5.12
N ARG A 437 37.62 -16.37 4.56
CA ARG A 437 36.53 -16.53 3.59
C ARG A 437 35.75 -17.80 3.91
N ALA A 438 34.42 -17.69 3.92
CA ALA A 438 33.52 -18.82 3.89
C ALA A 438 32.45 -18.67 2.82
N GLU A 439 31.77 -19.79 2.62
CA GLU A 439 30.48 -19.87 1.96
C GLU A 439 29.50 -20.49 2.97
N ALA A 440 28.27 -20.02 3.00
CA ALA A 440 27.23 -20.58 3.86
C ALA A 440 25.84 -20.38 3.25
N ASP A 441 24.90 -21.19 3.69
CA ASP A 441 23.48 -21.01 3.36
C ASP A 441 22.82 -20.18 4.44
N LEU A 442 22.07 -19.14 4.06
CA LEU A 442 21.36 -18.27 5.00
C LEU A 442 19.85 -18.44 4.84
N ALA A 443 19.17 -18.94 5.86
CA ALA A 443 17.72 -18.94 5.92
C ALA A 443 17.24 -17.71 6.70
N VAL A 444 16.45 -16.85 6.03
CA VAL A 444 15.90 -15.63 6.60
C VAL A 444 14.39 -15.76 6.69
N ASP A 445 13.89 -15.61 7.90
CA ASP A 445 12.48 -15.67 8.22
C ASP A 445 11.95 -14.28 8.53
N ILE A 446 11.06 -13.79 7.66
CA ILE A 446 10.45 -12.47 7.72
C ILE A 446 8.98 -12.66 8.08
N VAL A 447 8.50 -11.93 9.07
CA VAL A 447 7.09 -11.86 9.44
C VAL A 447 6.56 -10.51 9.00
N VAL A 448 5.59 -10.51 8.09
CA VAL A 448 4.80 -9.33 7.74
C VAL A 448 3.65 -9.25 8.72
N GLN A 449 3.50 -8.14 9.43
CA GLN A 449 2.43 -7.94 10.42
C GLN A 449 1.82 -6.54 10.32
N ALA A 450 0.57 -6.40 10.74
CA ALA A 450 -0.04 -5.08 10.91
C ALA A 450 0.53 -4.36 12.15
N ALA A 451 0.80 -3.05 12.03
CA ALA A 451 1.23 -2.17 13.11
C ALA A 451 0.05 -1.35 13.69
N ALA A 452 0.29 -0.59 14.76
CA ALA A 452 -0.77 0.15 15.48
C ALA A 452 -1.61 1.11 14.62
N ASP A 453 -1.06 1.57 13.49
CA ASP A 453 -1.65 2.50 12.53
C ASP A 453 -1.98 1.81 11.19
N ASP A 454 -2.18 0.49 11.20
CA ASP A 454 -2.51 -0.31 10.01
C ASP A 454 -1.47 -0.30 8.89
N SER A 455 -0.28 0.25 9.12
CA SER A 455 0.87 0.02 8.25
C SER A 455 1.37 -1.42 8.39
N LEU A 456 2.04 -1.93 7.35
CA LEU A 456 2.71 -3.23 7.43
C LEU A 456 4.13 -3.05 7.96
N LEU A 457 4.46 -3.83 8.97
CA LEU A 457 5.80 -3.93 9.53
C LEU A 457 6.40 -5.27 9.16
N LEU A 458 7.65 -5.27 8.69
CA LEU A 458 8.45 -6.47 8.61
C LEU A 458 9.22 -6.67 9.92
N ALA A 459 8.88 -7.74 10.63
CA ALA A 459 9.64 -8.28 11.73
C ALA A 459 10.57 -9.39 11.19
N LEU A 460 11.79 -9.50 11.72
CA LEU A 460 12.75 -10.50 11.26
C LEU A 460 13.25 -11.35 12.41
N GLN A 461 13.31 -12.65 12.20
CA GLN A 461 14.06 -13.54 13.07
C GLN A 461 15.57 -13.44 12.76
N PRO A 462 16.44 -13.74 13.73
CA PRO A 462 17.86 -13.88 13.45
C PRO A 462 18.08 -14.87 12.29
N PRO A 463 18.94 -14.54 11.32
CA PRO A 463 19.21 -15.42 10.19
C PRO A 463 19.79 -16.75 10.69
N GLN A 464 19.28 -17.87 10.16
CA GLN A 464 19.82 -19.19 10.45
C GLN A 464 20.90 -19.53 9.43
N ILE A 465 22.07 -19.97 9.91
CA ILE A 465 23.19 -20.35 9.06
C ILE A 465 23.20 -21.88 8.90
N GLY A 466 23.05 -22.34 7.66
CA GLY A 466 23.22 -23.72 7.24
C GLY A 466 24.50 -23.91 6.42
N ASP A 467 24.89 -25.17 6.22
CA ASP A 467 25.93 -25.61 5.28
C ASP A 467 27.16 -24.68 5.20
N PHE A 468 27.71 -24.36 6.36
CA PHE A 468 28.88 -23.49 6.47
C PHE A 468 30.15 -24.22 6.03
N HIS A 469 30.89 -23.61 5.10
CA HIS A 469 32.08 -24.16 4.48
C HIS A 469 33.20 -23.10 4.45
N PRO A 470 34.26 -23.23 5.26
CA PRO A 470 35.42 -22.34 5.14
C PRO A 470 36.14 -22.62 3.83
N VAL A 471 36.37 -21.56 3.04
CA VAL A 471 37.16 -21.61 1.79
C VAL A 471 38.60 -21.18 2.07
N TYR A 472 38.79 -20.27 3.02
CA TYR A 472 40.09 -19.77 3.45
C TYR A 472 40.10 -19.52 4.96
N ASP A 473 40.78 -20.38 5.72
CA ASP A 473 40.87 -20.33 7.20
C ASP A 473 42.30 -20.51 7.75
N GLU A 474 43.31 -20.48 6.87
CA GLU A 474 44.71 -20.80 7.19
C GLU A 474 45.30 -19.95 8.35
N LEU A 475 44.72 -18.77 8.58
CA LEU A 475 45.16 -17.80 9.59
C LEU A 475 44.46 -18.00 10.95
N THR A 476 43.37 -18.76 11.01
CA THR A 476 42.50 -18.92 12.19
C THR A 476 41.85 -20.32 12.31
N PRO A 477 42.62 -21.43 12.25
CA PRO A 477 42.05 -22.79 12.16
C PRO A 477 41.44 -23.36 13.46
N ALA A 478 41.62 -22.69 14.60
CA ALA A 478 41.17 -23.16 15.93
C ALA A 478 40.00 -22.34 16.50
N ASP A 479 39.40 -21.48 15.69
CA ASP A 479 38.52 -20.42 16.15
C ASP A 479 37.03 -20.77 15.95
N ASP A 480 36.13 -20.17 16.74
CA ASP A 480 34.67 -20.40 16.65
C ASP A 480 34.06 -19.52 15.55
N ILE A 481 34.36 -19.90 14.31
CA ILE A 481 33.93 -19.15 13.14
C ILE A 481 32.41 -19.16 12.94
N PRO A 482 31.68 -20.29 13.14
CA PRO A 482 30.22 -20.28 13.04
C PRO A 482 29.56 -19.32 14.04
N GLY A 483 30.00 -19.33 15.31
CA GLY A 483 29.47 -18.42 16.33
C GLY A 483 29.76 -16.95 16.04
N LEU A 484 30.95 -16.66 15.51
CA LEU A 484 31.28 -15.33 15.00
C LEU A 484 30.33 -14.92 13.87
N LEU A 485 30.15 -15.79 12.89
CA LEU A 485 29.39 -15.48 11.70
C LEU A 485 27.92 -15.21 12.02
N GLU A 486 27.31 -16.01 12.90
CA GLU A 486 25.95 -15.78 13.42
C GLU A 486 25.83 -14.38 14.02
N THR A 487 26.80 -13.99 14.85
CA THR A 487 26.84 -12.68 15.49
C THR A 487 27.03 -11.55 14.47
N VAL A 488 27.93 -11.72 13.51
CA VAL A 488 28.24 -10.73 12.48
C VAL A 488 27.09 -10.55 11.50
N LEU A 489 26.45 -11.64 11.07
CA LEU A 489 25.30 -11.59 10.17
C LEU A 489 24.08 -10.99 10.85
N ASP A 490 23.78 -11.39 12.09
CA ASP A 490 22.70 -10.77 12.86
C ASP A 490 22.96 -9.27 13.00
N LEU A 491 24.19 -8.87 13.31
CA LEU A 491 24.54 -7.46 13.38
C LEU A 491 24.39 -6.74 12.03
N ALA A 492 24.85 -7.35 10.94
CA ALA A 492 24.71 -6.78 9.60
C ALA A 492 23.22 -6.61 9.24
N VAL A 493 22.39 -7.62 9.50
CA VAL A 493 20.93 -7.55 9.29
C VAL A 493 20.29 -6.50 10.17
N ASN A 494 20.64 -6.43 11.45
CA ASN A 494 20.13 -5.42 12.38
C ASN A 494 20.51 -4.01 11.95
N THR A 495 21.73 -3.86 11.43
CA THR A 495 22.24 -2.60 10.86
C THR A 495 21.49 -2.22 9.58
N LEU A 496 21.21 -3.21 8.73
CA LEU A 496 20.56 -2.98 7.44
C LEU A 496 19.09 -2.60 7.58
N LEU A 497 18.45 -3.04 8.66
CA LEU A 497 17.00 -2.93 8.86
C LEU A 497 16.67 -2.07 10.09
N GLN A 498 17.53 -1.09 10.41
CA GLN A 498 17.27 -0.17 11.52
C GLN A 498 15.95 0.57 11.31
N ASP A 499 15.18 0.71 12.39
CA ASP A 499 13.79 1.22 12.43
C ASP A 499 12.72 0.34 11.75
N GLY A 500 13.11 -0.83 11.24
CA GLY A 500 12.24 -1.79 10.57
C GLY A 500 11.76 -1.32 9.20
N LEU A 501 11.59 -2.26 8.26
CA LEU A 501 10.91 -1.97 7.00
C LEU A 501 9.42 -1.82 7.29
N ARG A 502 9.00 -0.57 7.54
CA ARG A 502 7.60 -0.19 7.68
C ARG A 502 7.09 0.31 6.34
N PHE A 503 6.13 -0.41 5.77
CA PHE A 503 5.41 -0.02 4.58
C PHE A 503 4.11 0.63 5.02
N ASP A 504 4.03 1.94 4.82
CA ASP A 504 2.79 2.68 4.98
C ASP A 504 1.80 2.24 3.89
N LEU A 505 1.03 1.19 4.20
CA LEU A 505 -0.21 0.86 3.50
C LEU A 505 -1.37 1.76 3.97
N GLY A 506 -1.11 2.61 4.97
CA GLY A 506 -2.10 3.47 5.60
C GLY A 506 -2.81 4.28 4.52
N LEU A 507 -4.04 3.88 4.25
CA LEU A 507 -5.01 4.76 3.62
C LEU A 507 -5.57 5.77 4.64
N ASP A 508 -5.04 5.75 5.87
CA ASP A 508 -5.31 6.66 6.98
C ASP A 508 -5.26 8.11 6.51
N GLY A 509 -6.45 8.69 6.44
CA GLY A 509 -6.65 10.03 5.93
C GLY A 509 -6.40 10.18 4.42
N LEU A 510 -5.87 9.18 3.69
CA LEU A 510 -5.81 9.21 2.22
C LEU A 510 -7.20 9.11 1.64
N LEU A 511 -8.03 8.16 2.11
CA LEU A 511 -9.44 8.10 1.69
C LEU A 511 -10.14 9.39 2.05
N GLN A 512 -9.95 9.90 3.27
CA GLN A 512 -10.51 11.19 3.68
C GLN A 512 -10.00 12.38 2.84
N THR A 513 -8.73 12.40 2.44
CA THR A 513 -8.14 13.50 1.66
C THR A 513 -8.58 13.44 0.20
N LEU A 514 -8.68 12.24 -0.37
CA LEU A 514 -9.07 12.02 -1.76
C LEU A 514 -10.58 12.17 -1.95
N THR A 515 -11.37 11.72 -0.99
CA THR A 515 -12.83 11.61 -1.13
C THR A 515 -13.59 12.63 -0.28
N GLY A 516 -12.96 13.22 0.75
CA GLY A 516 -13.60 14.12 1.70
C GLY A 516 -14.34 13.42 2.84
N PHE A 517 -14.44 12.08 2.82
CA PHE A 517 -15.30 11.33 3.73
C PHE A 517 -14.57 10.77 4.97
N PRO A 518 -15.26 10.63 6.12
CA PRO A 518 -14.66 10.19 7.38
C PRO A 518 -14.56 8.65 7.46
N TYR A 519 -13.95 8.00 6.47
CA TYR A 519 -13.66 6.57 6.52
C TYR A 519 -12.21 6.32 6.87
N ASP A 520 -11.99 5.28 7.66
CA ASP A 520 -10.70 4.73 8.01
C ASP A 520 -10.56 3.34 7.38
N ALA A 521 -9.33 2.99 6.99
CA ALA A 521 -9.04 1.68 6.44
C ALA A 521 -8.20 0.91 7.44
N ARG A 522 -8.66 -0.28 7.80
CA ARG A 522 -8.01 -1.14 8.78
C ARG A 522 -7.52 -2.40 8.10
N VAL A 523 -6.30 -2.83 8.39
CA VAL A 523 -5.85 -4.17 8.01
C VAL A 523 -6.57 -5.16 8.92
N SER A 524 -7.54 -5.88 8.35
CA SER A 524 -8.32 -6.90 9.07
C SER A 524 -7.63 -8.25 9.08
N GLY A 525 -6.83 -8.55 8.05
CA GLY A 525 -6.15 -9.83 7.94
C GLY A 525 -4.92 -9.79 7.06
N LEU A 526 -3.94 -10.63 7.40
CA LEU A 526 -2.81 -10.99 6.56
C LEU A 526 -2.75 -12.51 6.52
N ARG A 527 -2.59 -13.08 5.32
CA ARG A 527 -2.52 -14.54 5.18
C ARG A 527 -1.78 -14.97 3.93
N THR A 528 -1.43 -16.24 3.90
CA THR A 528 -1.06 -16.95 2.68
C THR A 528 -2.31 -17.58 2.07
N ASP A 529 -2.49 -17.41 0.77
CA ASP A 529 -3.59 -17.98 0.00
C ASP A 529 -3.04 -18.65 -1.28
N GLY A 530 -3.93 -19.28 -2.05
CA GLY A 530 -3.62 -19.97 -3.30
C GLY A 530 -3.58 -21.49 -3.11
N GLU A 531 -3.56 -22.25 -4.21
CA GLU A 531 -3.56 -23.72 -4.14
C GLU A 531 -2.27 -24.27 -3.49
N ALA A 532 -1.17 -23.52 -3.62
CA ALA A 532 0.14 -23.88 -3.11
C ALA A 532 0.67 -22.87 -2.07
N ASP A 533 -0.22 -22.11 -1.40
CA ASP A 533 0.15 -21.00 -0.53
C ASP A 533 1.09 -20.00 -1.22
N ASP A 534 0.81 -19.70 -2.49
CA ASP A 534 1.69 -18.93 -3.37
C ASP A 534 1.28 -17.47 -3.51
N HIS A 535 0.29 -17.00 -2.73
CA HIS A 535 -0.13 -15.61 -2.65
C HIS A 535 -0.08 -15.06 -1.24
N LEU A 536 0.45 -13.84 -1.10
CA LEU A 536 0.37 -13.03 0.10
C LEU A 536 -0.88 -12.15 0.00
N SER A 537 -1.88 -12.39 0.83
CA SER A 537 -3.11 -11.61 0.84
C SER A 537 -3.13 -10.60 1.99
N VAL A 538 -3.48 -9.36 1.67
CA VAL A 538 -3.77 -8.27 2.59
C VAL A 538 -5.26 -7.96 2.52
N LEU A 539 -5.95 -8.14 3.64
CA LEU A 539 -7.39 -7.93 3.77
C LEU A 539 -7.60 -6.62 4.52
N VAL A 540 -8.44 -5.75 3.97
CA VAL A 540 -8.68 -4.40 4.47
C VAL A 540 -10.18 -4.19 4.69
N SER A 541 -10.54 -3.73 5.87
CA SER A 541 -11.89 -3.33 6.23
C SER A 541 -12.00 -1.81 6.27
N LEU A 542 -13.09 -1.27 5.74
CA LEU A 542 -13.43 0.15 5.83
C LEU A 542 -14.37 0.35 7.02
N ASP A 543 -14.01 1.25 7.91
CA ASP A 543 -14.78 1.58 9.11
C ASP A 543 -15.10 3.08 9.08
N ARG A 544 -16.34 3.46 9.37
CA ARG A 544 -16.71 4.87 9.52
C ARG A 544 -16.09 5.41 10.81
N VAL A 545 -15.32 6.49 10.73
CA VAL A 545 -14.72 7.14 11.90
C VAL A 545 -15.79 7.95 12.62
N PRO A 546 -16.18 7.58 13.86
CA PRO A 546 -17.08 8.41 14.63
C PRO A 546 -16.48 9.81 14.84
N PRO A 547 -17.28 10.89 14.76
CA PRO A 547 -16.82 12.21 15.17
C PRO A 547 -16.38 12.15 16.64
N GLY A 548 -15.11 12.42 16.91
CA GLY A 548 -14.55 12.32 18.26
C GLY A 548 -14.29 10.89 18.73
N ALA A 549 -14.11 9.94 17.82
CA ALA A 549 -13.54 8.63 18.14
C ALA A 549 -12.31 8.85 19.03
N ALA A 550 -12.42 8.40 20.29
CA ALA A 550 -11.32 8.51 21.23
C ALA A 550 -10.10 7.81 20.62
N LEU A 551 -8.92 8.41 20.79
CA LEU A 551 -7.67 7.68 20.61
C LEU A 551 -7.84 6.36 21.36
N ARG A 552 -7.80 5.23 20.64
CA ARG A 552 -7.84 3.92 21.30
C ARG A 552 -6.70 3.89 22.30
N ALA A 553 -6.95 3.28 23.47
CA ALA A 553 -5.91 3.13 24.46
C ALA A 553 -4.80 2.27 23.84
N SER A 554 -3.65 2.87 23.56
CA SER A 554 -2.43 2.12 23.32
C SER A 554 -2.01 1.47 24.63
N ALA A 555 -1.45 0.26 24.54
CA ALA A 555 -0.79 -0.37 25.66
C ALA A 555 0.36 0.51 26.15
N ASP A 556 0.49 0.61 27.47
CA ASP A 556 1.68 1.14 28.14
C ASP A 556 2.56 -0.05 28.52
N THR A 557 3.78 -0.12 27.98
CA THR A 557 4.73 -1.19 28.29
C THR A 557 5.69 -0.75 29.37
N PHE A 558 5.92 -1.61 30.36
CA PHE A 558 6.96 -1.41 31.36
C PHE A 558 7.83 -2.67 31.48
N ALA A 559 9.12 -2.46 31.70
CA ALA A 559 10.06 -3.57 31.86
C ALA A 559 11.25 -3.20 32.75
N THR A 560 11.86 -4.23 33.33
CA THR A 560 13.10 -4.12 34.10
C THR A 560 14.02 -5.28 33.78
N VAL A 561 15.32 -5.02 33.70
CA VAL A 561 16.32 -6.06 33.46
C VAL A 561 16.51 -6.86 34.76
N GLN A 562 16.27 -8.17 34.70
CA GLN A 562 16.50 -9.08 35.83
C GLN A 562 17.89 -9.71 35.76
N ARG A 563 18.27 -10.13 34.55
CA ARG A 563 19.57 -10.76 34.27
C ARG A 563 20.02 -10.41 32.86
N ALA A 564 21.31 -10.14 32.70
CA ALA A 564 21.95 -10.02 31.40
C ALA A 564 23.19 -10.93 31.42
N ALA A 565 23.30 -11.78 30.41
CA ALA A 565 24.37 -12.77 30.25
C ALA A 565 24.75 -12.86 28.77
N TRP A 566 25.86 -13.55 28.50
CA TRP A 566 26.35 -13.74 27.14
C TRP A 566 25.29 -14.42 26.25
N GLY A 567 24.79 -13.70 25.25
CA GLY A 567 23.75 -14.16 24.31
C GLY A 567 22.31 -14.16 24.84
N GLU A 568 22.07 -13.71 26.07
CA GLU A 568 20.75 -13.82 26.71
C GLU A 568 20.45 -12.64 27.66
N ALA A 569 19.24 -12.10 27.61
CA ALA A 569 18.70 -11.17 28.60
C ALA A 569 17.34 -11.65 29.11
N VAL A 570 17.15 -11.62 30.44
CA VAL A 570 15.86 -11.91 31.09
C VAL A 570 15.28 -10.61 31.61
N LEU A 571 14.09 -10.28 31.16
CA LEU A 571 13.36 -9.06 31.51
C LEU A 571 12.13 -9.41 32.33
N ALA A 572 11.85 -8.69 33.41
CA ALA A 572 10.52 -8.67 34.01
C ALA A 572 9.69 -7.62 33.28
N VAL A 573 8.59 -8.03 32.69
CA VAL A 573 7.76 -7.24 31.79
C VAL A 573 6.33 -7.15 32.30
N GLY A 574 5.64 -6.08 31.93
CA GLY A 574 4.21 -5.95 32.13
C GLY A 574 3.61 -4.88 31.23
N SER A 575 2.29 -4.86 31.20
CA SER A 575 1.50 -3.87 30.48
C SER A 575 0.18 -3.61 31.21
N ASP A 576 -0.47 -2.50 30.87
CA ASP A 576 -1.81 -2.14 31.35
C ASP A 576 -2.93 -2.88 30.62
N VAL A 577 -2.64 -3.51 29.47
CA VAL A 577 -3.57 -4.39 28.76
C VAL A 577 -3.49 -5.84 29.27
N THR A 578 -4.63 -6.52 29.26
CA THR A 578 -4.71 -7.95 29.63
C THR A 578 -4.19 -8.83 28.50
N ASP A 579 -3.60 -9.98 28.85
CA ASP A 579 -3.07 -10.97 27.91
C ASP A 579 -2.04 -10.41 26.92
N ALA A 580 -1.21 -9.48 27.36
CA ALA A 580 -0.22 -8.81 26.52
C ALA A 580 0.77 -9.79 25.83
N ARG A 581 1.09 -9.49 24.58
CA ARG A 581 2.20 -10.07 23.80
C ARG A 581 3.27 -9.02 23.60
N TYR A 582 4.53 -9.44 23.56
CA TYR A 582 5.67 -8.52 23.55
C TYR A 582 6.50 -8.67 22.29
N GLN A 583 6.92 -7.53 21.72
CA GLN A 583 7.98 -7.46 20.72
C GLN A 583 9.18 -6.74 21.31
N TRP A 584 10.36 -7.14 20.87
CA TRP A 584 11.60 -6.47 21.21
C TRP A 584 12.43 -6.17 19.98
N GLN A 585 13.33 -5.20 20.11
CA GLN A 585 14.41 -4.93 19.16
C GLN A 585 15.68 -4.63 19.94
N ILE A 586 16.85 -4.91 19.36
CA ILE A 586 18.15 -4.66 19.97
C ILE A 586 18.91 -3.64 19.13
N ASP A 587 19.45 -2.61 19.79
CA ASP A 587 20.27 -1.55 19.20
C ASP A 587 19.64 -0.85 17.98
N GLY A 588 18.30 -0.74 18.00
CA GLY A 588 17.55 -0.09 16.91
C GLY A 588 17.34 -0.97 15.67
N GLY A 589 17.73 -2.25 15.71
CA GLY A 589 17.46 -3.23 14.66
C GLY A 589 15.97 -3.54 14.46
N PRO A 590 15.63 -4.52 13.59
CA PRO A 590 14.26 -4.88 13.30
C PRO A 590 13.55 -5.42 14.54
N TRP A 591 12.23 -5.20 14.60
CA TRP A 591 11.39 -5.84 15.59
C TRP A 591 11.42 -7.36 15.42
N ARG A 592 11.53 -8.07 16.54
CA ARG A 592 11.36 -9.52 16.59
C ARG A 592 9.87 -9.89 16.68
N PRO A 593 9.48 -11.09 16.24
CA PRO A 593 8.09 -11.56 16.33
C PRO A 593 7.53 -11.50 17.76
N LEU A 594 6.20 -11.38 17.86
CA LEU A 594 5.49 -11.34 19.13
C LEU A 594 5.65 -12.65 19.91
N ILE A 595 6.00 -12.56 21.19
CA ILE A 595 6.00 -13.71 22.10
C ILE A 595 5.25 -13.41 23.39
N ALA A 596 4.78 -14.46 24.06
CA ALA A 596 4.22 -14.37 25.41
C ALA A 596 5.34 -14.22 26.45
N ALA A 597 5.02 -13.59 27.59
CA ALA A 597 5.87 -13.64 28.77
C ALA A 597 5.42 -14.79 29.68
N ASP A 598 6.37 -15.58 30.18
CA ASP A 598 6.12 -16.67 31.11
C ASP A 598 6.19 -16.12 32.54
N ASP A 599 5.05 -16.10 33.26
CA ASP A 599 4.95 -15.53 34.62
C ASP A 599 5.47 -14.08 34.73
N GLY A 600 5.28 -13.28 33.67
CA GLY A 600 5.77 -11.90 33.58
C GLY A 600 7.27 -11.79 33.31
N LEU A 601 7.93 -12.88 32.94
CA LEU A 601 9.33 -12.91 32.51
C LEU A 601 9.43 -13.14 31.01
N LEU A 602 10.23 -12.32 30.35
CA LEU A 602 10.57 -12.43 28.94
C LEU A 602 12.04 -12.82 28.82
N THR A 603 12.32 -13.96 28.19
CA THR A 603 13.69 -14.38 27.92
C THR A 603 14.05 -14.07 26.47
N ILE A 604 14.97 -13.13 26.29
CA ILE A 604 15.48 -12.72 24.99
C ILE A 604 16.80 -13.45 24.74
N SER A 605 16.82 -14.33 23.74
CA SER A 605 18.02 -14.97 23.22
C SER A 605 18.31 -14.38 21.85
N ASP A 606 19.42 -13.66 21.70
CA ASP A 606 19.73 -12.94 20.46
C ASP A 606 21.26 -12.93 20.22
N PRO A 607 21.74 -13.23 19.00
CA PRO A 607 23.18 -13.28 18.72
C PRO A 607 23.90 -11.96 18.99
N SER A 608 23.25 -10.81 18.81
CA SER A 608 23.83 -9.50 19.11
C SER A 608 24.26 -9.34 20.58
N LEU A 609 23.57 -10.01 21.52
CA LEU A 609 23.91 -10.04 22.95
C LEU A 609 25.15 -10.90 23.26
N ARG A 610 25.77 -11.53 22.26
CA ARG A 610 27.10 -12.15 22.37
C ARG A 610 28.23 -11.15 22.12
N ILE A 611 27.93 -9.89 21.81
CA ILE A 611 28.92 -8.83 21.81
C ILE A 611 28.95 -8.24 23.23
N PRO A 612 30.11 -8.13 23.89
CA PRO A 612 30.15 -7.52 25.21
C PRO A 612 30.10 -5.99 25.11
N GLY A 613 29.38 -5.38 26.05
CA GLY A 613 29.19 -3.93 26.12
C GLY A 613 27.73 -3.55 26.40
N GLU A 614 27.46 -2.25 26.24
CA GLU A 614 26.13 -1.68 26.43
C GLU A 614 25.24 -1.92 25.20
N HIS A 615 24.11 -2.57 25.40
CA HIS A 615 23.06 -2.77 24.40
C HIS A 615 21.75 -2.12 24.84
N ARG A 616 21.01 -1.59 23.86
CA ARG A 616 19.70 -0.97 24.06
C ARG A 616 18.62 -1.93 23.60
N ILE A 617 17.76 -2.34 24.52
CA ILE A 617 16.58 -3.15 24.20
C ILE A 617 15.36 -2.23 24.17
N GLY A 618 14.72 -2.14 23.01
CA GLY A 618 13.37 -1.57 22.89
C GLY A 618 12.34 -2.67 23.07
N LEU A 619 11.34 -2.47 23.92
CA LEU A 619 10.29 -3.43 24.20
C LEU A 619 8.91 -2.77 24.10
N ARG A 620 7.96 -3.40 23.43
CA ARG A 620 6.57 -2.96 23.37
C ARG A 620 5.59 -4.10 23.51
N ALA A 621 4.43 -3.81 24.08
CA ALA A 621 3.32 -4.71 24.28
C ALA A 621 2.20 -4.42 23.29
N VAL A 622 1.37 -5.43 23.06
CA VAL A 622 0.10 -5.37 22.34
C VAL A 622 -0.91 -6.28 23.02
N ALA A 623 -2.17 -5.86 23.09
CA ALA A 623 -3.26 -6.71 23.55
C ALA A 623 -3.57 -7.78 22.50
N VAL A 624 -3.87 -8.99 22.95
CA VAL A 624 -4.26 -10.08 22.04
C VAL A 624 -5.56 -9.72 21.31
N GLY A 625 -5.57 -9.84 19.99
CA GLY A 625 -6.72 -9.56 19.12
C GLY A 625 -6.89 -8.09 18.73
N ASP A 626 -6.01 -7.19 19.19
CA ASP A 626 -6.09 -5.76 18.86
C ASP A 626 -4.71 -5.17 18.54
N HIS A 627 -4.27 -5.30 17.29
CA HIS A 627 -2.97 -4.76 16.86
C HIS A 627 -2.86 -3.23 16.99
N ARG A 628 -3.99 -2.51 17.02
CA ARG A 628 -4.04 -1.05 17.24
C ARG A 628 -3.72 -0.65 18.69
N SER A 629 -3.73 -1.61 19.62
CA SER A 629 -3.27 -1.40 21.00
C SER A 629 -1.74 -1.46 21.14
N LEU A 630 -0.99 -1.73 20.07
CA LEU A 630 0.47 -1.83 20.13
C LEU A 630 1.09 -0.52 20.66
N ASP A 631 1.92 -0.63 21.68
CA ASP A 631 2.55 0.53 22.35
C ASP A 631 3.41 1.35 21.36
N PRO A 632 3.04 2.61 21.08
CA PRO A 632 3.78 3.48 20.17
C PRO A 632 5.07 4.03 20.80
N THR A 633 5.23 3.90 22.11
CA THR A 633 6.32 4.42 22.93
C THR A 633 7.05 3.30 23.67
N PRO A 634 7.83 2.45 22.96
CA PRO A 634 8.44 1.27 23.55
C PRO A 634 9.28 1.60 24.79
N ALA A 635 9.17 0.76 25.81
CA ALA A 635 10.05 0.76 26.96
C ALA A 635 11.50 0.58 26.48
N ARG A 636 12.40 1.44 26.97
CA ARG A 636 13.82 1.41 26.59
C ARG A 636 14.65 0.95 27.77
N LEU A 637 15.37 -0.14 27.59
CA LEU A 637 16.24 -0.74 28.58
C LEU A 637 17.68 -0.67 28.08
N VAL A 638 18.60 -0.60 29.04
CA VAL A 638 20.02 -0.70 28.78
C VAL A 638 20.53 -1.93 29.51
N VAL A 639 21.14 -2.86 28.78
CA VAL A 639 21.80 -4.04 29.33
C VAL A 639 23.29 -3.95 29.08
N ASP A 640 24.10 -4.25 30.09
CA ASP A 640 25.55 -4.34 29.93
C ASP A 640 25.94 -5.82 29.93
N ILE A 641 26.41 -6.30 28.78
CA ILE A 641 26.84 -7.68 28.60
C ILE A 641 28.31 -7.78 29.04
N PRO A 642 28.60 -8.53 30.12
CA PRO A 642 29.96 -8.64 30.62
C PRO A 642 30.85 -9.36 29.60
N GLN A 643 32.10 -8.91 29.47
CA GLN A 643 33.10 -9.67 28.74
C GLN A 643 33.27 -11.06 29.38
N PRO A 644 33.18 -12.15 28.61
CA PRO A 644 33.39 -13.48 29.13
C PRO A 644 34.82 -13.53 29.63
N LEU A 645 34.99 -14.01 30.87
CA LEU A 645 36.32 -14.20 31.42
C LEU A 645 37.09 -15.08 30.44
N ARG A 646 38.09 -14.52 29.76
CA ARG A 646 39.03 -15.30 28.94
C ARG A 646 39.54 -16.40 29.86
N GLN A 647 39.06 -17.63 29.68
CA GLN A 647 39.75 -18.78 30.22
C GLN A 647 41.13 -18.67 29.63
N LYS A 648 42.11 -18.38 30.49
CA LYS A 648 43.50 -18.23 30.11
C LYS A 648 43.88 -19.59 29.53
N ALA A 649 43.77 -19.72 28.21
CA ALA A 649 44.10 -20.95 27.52
C ALA A 649 45.54 -21.25 27.95
N ASP A 650 45.73 -22.38 28.63
CA ASP A 650 47.05 -22.82 29.05
C ASP A 650 47.89 -22.86 27.78
N ALA A 651 48.75 -21.85 27.62
CA ALA A 651 49.46 -21.61 26.39
C ALA A 651 50.16 -22.93 26.01
N PRO A 652 49.82 -23.55 24.86
CA PRO A 652 50.56 -24.71 24.43
C PRO A 652 52.02 -24.27 24.32
N THR A 653 52.89 -24.88 25.13
CA THR A 653 54.33 -24.67 25.06
C THR A 653 54.82 -25.19 23.71
N HIS A 654 54.65 -24.37 22.66
CA HIS A 654 55.29 -24.58 21.38
C HIS A 654 56.69 -24.00 21.48
N GLU A 655 57.65 -24.93 21.52
CA GLU A 655 59.06 -24.66 21.36
C GLU A 655 59.25 -23.94 20.01
N PRO A 656 59.82 -22.72 19.99
CA PRO A 656 59.85 -21.90 18.79
C PRO A 656 60.66 -22.57 17.68
N ALA A 657 60.02 -22.83 16.54
CA ALA A 657 60.70 -23.30 15.34
C ALA A 657 61.68 -22.22 14.82
N PRO A 658 62.86 -22.62 14.32
CA PRO A 658 63.88 -21.68 13.87
C PRO A 658 63.41 -20.85 12.68
N ALA A 659 63.70 -19.55 12.74
CA ALA A 659 63.29 -18.55 11.77
C ALA A 659 63.72 -18.90 10.33
N PRO A 660 62.79 -18.90 9.35
CA PRO A 660 63.15 -19.01 7.94
C PRO A 660 63.79 -17.71 7.45
N ARG A 661 64.78 -17.85 6.56
CA ARG A 661 65.52 -16.74 5.95
C ARG A 661 64.66 -16.07 4.86
N THR A 662 64.56 -14.74 4.93
CA THR A 662 63.89 -13.86 3.96
C THR A 662 64.56 -13.90 2.58
N PRO A 663 63.80 -14.10 1.49
CA PRO A 663 64.22 -13.70 0.15
C PRO A 663 63.89 -12.21 -0.08
N VAL A 664 64.81 -11.53 -0.77
CA VAL A 664 64.68 -10.17 -1.28
C VAL A 664 63.78 -10.20 -2.51
N ALA A 665 62.75 -9.36 -2.56
CA ALA A 665 61.92 -9.19 -3.76
C ALA A 665 61.75 -7.71 -4.12
N GLU A 666 61.88 -7.50 -5.43
CA GLU A 666 61.93 -6.26 -6.18
C GLU A 666 60.57 -5.53 -6.26
N GLY A 667 60.65 -4.23 -6.52
CA GLY A 667 59.53 -3.30 -6.44
C GLY A 667 58.53 -3.34 -7.59
N CYS A 668 57.37 -2.73 -7.34
CA CYS A 668 56.45 -2.22 -8.34
C CYS A 668 56.01 -0.79 -7.96
N THR A 669 56.16 0.10 -8.93
CA THR A 669 55.88 1.54 -8.90
C THR A 669 54.38 1.84 -8.96
N ALA A 670 53.93 2.78 -8.14
CA ALA A 670 52.59 3.36 -8.16
C ALA A 670 52.34 4.22 -9.43
N MET A 671 51.12 4.15 -9.97
CA MET A 671 50.59 5.16 -10.90
C MET A 671 49.79 6.22 -10.13
N PRO A 672 49.96 7.53 -10.41
CA PRO A 672 49.18 8.58 -9.81
C PRO A 672 48.06 9.10 -10.73
N GLY A 673 46.90 9.37 -10.13
CA GLY A 673 46.11 10.57 -10.46
C GLY A 673 44.85 10.38 -11.31
N ALA A 674 43.70 10.64 -10.69
CA ALA A 674 42.61 11.32 -11.37
C ALA A 674 42.12 12.48 -10.49
N ARG A 675 42.17 13.67 -11.06
CA ARG A 675 41.86 14.95 -10.42
C ARG A 675 40.34 15.14 -10.34
N LEU A 676 39.89 15.59 -9.17
CA LEU A 676 38.63 16.28 -8.98
C LEU A 676 38.69 17.65 -9.68
N LEU A 677 37.67 17.97 -10.49
CA LEU A 677 37.24 19.34 -10.73
C LEU A 677 35.70 19.42 -10.68
N PRO A 678 35.15 20.58 -10.28
CA PRO A 678 33.81 20.69 -9.74
C PRO A 678 32.88 21.55 -10.62
N TRP A 679 31.60 21.61 -10.23
CA TRP A 679 30.53 22.52 -10.68
C TRP A 679 29.67 22.13 -11.90
N GLY A 680 28.36 22.05 -11.63
CA GLY A 680 27.22 21.90 -12.53
C GLY A 680 26.09 21.14 -11.79
N LEU A 681 25.35 21.72 -10.81
CA LEU A 681 24.14 22.55 -11.02
C LEU A 681 23.28 22.07 -12.20
N LEU A 682 21.96 21.88 -12.16
CA LEU A 682 20.88 21.90 -11.16
C LEU A 682 19.62 21.51 -11.99
N LEU A 683 18.53 21.07 -11.34
CA LEU A 683 17.19 20.79 -11.91
C LEU A 683 17.02 19.41 -12.57
N VAL A 684 16.24 18.52 -11.94
CA VAL A 684 14.80 18.28 -12.12
C VAL A 684 14.41 17.21 -11.08
N LEU A 685 13.16 17.21 -10.59
CA LEU A 685 12.55 16.27 -9.62
C LEU A 685 12.64 16.62 -8.13
N LEU A 686 12.34 17.89 -7.81
CA LEU A 686 12.04 18.35 -6.46
C LEU A 686 10.63 18.99 -6.43
N PRO A 687 9.51 18.22 -6.58
CA PRO A 687 8.26 18.75 -6.03
C PRO A 687 7.22 17.74 -5.47
N PHE A 688 7.53 16.49 -5.09
CA PHE A 688 6.51 15.63 -4.43
C PHE A 688 6.81 15.19 -2.99
N PHE A 689 8.07 15.14 -2.55
CA PHE A 689 8.41 14.70 -1.18
C PHE A 689 8.59 15.84 -0.14
N VAL A 690 8.70 17.10 -0.56
CA VAL A 690 8.92 18.24 0.36
C VAL A 690 7.61 18.89 0.86
N ALA A 691 6.47 18.64 0.22
CA ALA A 691 5.19 19.24 0.63
C ALA A 691 4.60 18.62 1.91
N ARG A 692 4.86 17.34 2.21
CA ARG A 692 4.28 16.66 3.40
C ARG A 692 4.98 17.03 4.71
N ARG A 693 6.26 17.45 4.68
CA ARG A 693 7.06 17.73 5.89
C ARG A 693 6.91 19.14 6.46
N ARG A 694 6.20 20.07 5.79
CA ARG A 694 5.98 21.45 6.27
C ARG A 694 4.57 21.76 6.80
N VAL A 695 3.63 20.82 6.74
CA VAL A 695 2.27 21.02 7.28
C VAL A 695 2.09 20.42 8.70
N ARG A 696 3.10 19.72 9.23
CA ARG A 696 3.11 19.18 10.61
C ARG A 696 4.18 19.81 11.53
N ARG A 697 4.56 21.07 11.31
CA ARG A 697 5.26 21.88 12.32
C ARG A 697 4.56 23.21 12.54
#